data_AF-A0A6N4SVW3-F1
#
_entry.id   AF-A0A6N4SVW3-F1
#
_cell.length_a   1.000
_cell.length_b   1.000
_cell.length_c   1.000
_cell.angle_alpha   90.00
_cell.angle_beta   90.00
_cell.angle_gamma   90.00
#
_symmetry.space_group_name_H-M   'P 1'
#
loop_
_entity.id
_entity.type
_entity.pdbx_description
1 polymer ?
#
loop_
_entity_poly.entity_id
_entity_poly.type
_entity_poly.pdbx_seq_one_letter_code
_entity_poly.pdbx_strand_id
1 'polypeptide(L)'
;MGKYLDKCFDIIFIAFPTDWINHPTFNSSNPEYLLNLLSLVNNTHNDLIYNLHLSVISGEYIEDLKFEERLEEFKFLIEGIPSIPDSQIPFAEIESLSNILIKEFYLPYKIAINYYKGLISFYNRIVDGNSKGIIMDVFTLDSEEFKIDNPESELLKEISNFINYTLKLARIDHAIITSEQSLRDLLLIHDELEKLKSSEIYNLLYFKCSFLIKKILLRYKKSNLSYKINFKSGKLKPDNFDPGPFSYFDNWITAHDNNNPEIESSYNSDHHKEYIETAKGKFLKKEVLSYEDYHTLVRYYKDINQNELKIKELIKSFEQIDISAVNKFDKRAYNISLSYLHNNYFSYLLRDCEDNLEDIDSYFKIIISIQKDTHVFNYFPYERLAKCLVKQLNSIYEKNSSDSEIEIANKLLDKLEKIITELEINYAWCEENKFLIYQHPFKECTFPFSINGESVNVFLQSSFVLPTNYAEDRNEIKSINEDLILLKTIHKLHISISKEKKEIKETKDEVKETKNKLDQSDKRNIEILSIFSAIVVFATATTQLFPFIKSTSGALQFMLVFSFSLCSFVLVIWLITRESEIRKLDFPILHKSFLAAFILITIILGLESYYFKEPNLMKEIESNKIDSINIVNLKRAHTSDSLRIQLLNNRIDSLSKIIVKPSPGLDSSSVNSNNH
;
A
#
# COMPACT_ATOMS: atom_id res chain seq x y z
N MET A 1 5.58 -1.78 -48.47
CA MET A 1 5.61 -2.56 -49.71
C MET A 1 6.13 -3.92 -49.31
N GLY A 2 5.43 -4.98 -49.69
CA GLY A 2 5.78 -6.32 -49.23
C GLY A 2 7.16 -6.69 -49.76
N LYS A 3 7.96 -7.36 -48.95
CA LYS A 3 9.25 -7.90 -49.37
C LYS A 3 9.16 -9.40 -49.57
N TYR A 4 8.56 -10.12 -48.62
CA TYR A 4 8.58 -11.58 -48.63
C TYR A 4 7.27 -12.15 -49.16
N LEU A 5 6.12 -11.55 -48.80
CA LEU A 5 4.85 -11.93 -49.41
C LEU A 5 4.85 -11.65 -50.92
N ASP A 6 5.44 -10.52 -51.36
CA ASP A 6 5.53 -10.17 -52.78
C ASP A 6 6.41 -11.18 -53.55
N LYS A 7 7.49 -11.70 -52.93
CA LYS A 7 8.26 -12.83 -53.49
C LYS A 7 7.41 -14.10 -53.62
N CYS A 8 6.47 -14.35 -52.70
CA CYS A 8 5.54 -15.47 -52.83
C CYS A 8 4.64 -15.33 -54.06
N PHE A 9 4.16 -14.12 -54.37
CA PHE A 9 3.42 -13.86 -55.61
C PHE A 9 4.27 -14.20 -56.84
N ASP A 10 5.51 -13.70 -56.89
CA ASP A 10 6.43 -13.96 -58.00
C ASP A 10 6.69 -15.46 -58.20
N ILE A 11 6.90 -16.21 -57.10
CA ILE A 11 7.07 -17.67 -57.12
C ILE A 11 5.85 -18.35 -57.74
N ILE A 12 4.62 -17.97 -57.34
CA ILE A 12 3.41 -18.52 -57.92
C ILE A 12 3.30 -18.19 -59.41
N PHE A 13 3.55 -16.94 -59.82
CA PHE A 13 3.44 -16.56 -61.23
C PHE A 13 4.46 -17.27 -62.13
N ILE A 14 5.64 -17.59 -61.60
CA ILE A 14 6.67 -18.36 -62.31
C ILE A 14 6.29 -19.85 -62.38
N ALA A 15 5.81 -20.43 -61.28
CA ALA A 15 5.47 -21.85 -61.21
C ALA A 15 4.18 -22.19 -61.96
N PHE A 16 3.18 -21.30 -61.90
CA PHE A 16 1.84 -21.48 -62.45
C PHE A 16 1.41 -20.27 -63.32
N PRO A 17 2.06 -20.03 -64.47
CA PRO A 17 1.60 -19.03 -65.43
C PRO A 17 0.20 -19.37 -65.97
N THR A 18 -0.50 -18.40 -66.57
CA THR A 18 -1.92 -18.55 -66.99
C THR A 18 -2.23 -19.81 -67.81
N ASP A 19 -1.28 -20.28 -68.63
CA ASP A 19 -1.42 -21.49 -69.46
C ASP A 19 -0.54 -22.67 -69.02
N TRP A 20 -0.14 -22.72 -67.74
CA TRP A 20 0.83 -23.71 -67.23
C TRP A 20 0.44 -25.16 -67.55
N ILE A 21 -0.87 -25.46 -67.54
CA ILE A 21 -1.40 -26.81 -67.82
C ILE A 21 -1.25 -27.24 -69.28
N ASN A 22 -1.14 -26.29 -70.21
CA ASN A 22 -0.93 -26.58 -71.63
C ASN A 22 0.53 -26.94 -71.96
N HIS A 23 1.42 -26.90 -70.97
CA HIS A 23 2.82 -27.26 -71.17
C HIS A 23 2.96 -28.77 -71.46
N PRO A 24 3.78 -29.19 -72.44
CA PRO A 24 3.89 -30.59 -72.87
C PRO A 24 4.25 -31.59 -71.75
N THR A 25 4.86 -31.12 -70.66
CA THR A 25 5.23 -31.94 -69.49
C THR A 25 4.02 -32.47 -68.73
N PHE A 26 2.87 -31.81 -68.81
CA PHE A 26 1.65 -32.15 -68.06
C PHE A 26 0.58 -32.86 -68.92
N ASN A 27 0.90 -33.19 -70.16
CA ASN A 27 0.04 -33.95 -71.08
C ASN A 27 0.15 -35.47 -70.78
N SER A 28 -0.95 -36.23 -70.83
CA SER A 28 -0.94 -37.69 -70.62
C SER A 28 -0.13 -38.50 -71.62
N SER A 29 0.25 -37.90 -72.75
CA SER A 29 1.25 -38.46 -73.66
C SER A 29 2.61 -38.65 -72.97
N ASN A 30 2.86 -37.92 -71.87
CA ASN A 30 4.00 -38.09 -70.98
C ASN A 30 3.61 -39.02 -69.82
N PRO A 31 4.22 -40.22 -69.69
CA PRO A 31 3.90 -41.14 -68.60
C PRO A 31 4.26 -40.61 -67.20
N GLU A 32 5.10 -39.57 -67.11
CA GLU A 32 5.57 -38.98 -65.86
C GLU A 32 4.86 -37.68 -65.49
N TYR A 33 3.76 -37.32 -66.16
CA TYR A 33 3.10 -36.03 -65.98
C TYR A 33 2.68 -35.72 -64.51
N LEU A 34 2.21 -36.72 -63.76
CA LEU A 34 1.90 -36.57 -62.33
C LEU A 34 3.15 -36.39 -61.46
N LEU A 35 4.25 -37.08 -61.78
CA LEU A 35 5.53 -36.93 -61.08
C LEU A 35 6.12 -35.55 -61.33
N ASN A 36 6.00 -35.04 -62.56
CA ASN A 36 6.42 -33.69 -62.92
C ASN A 36 5.60 -32.64 -62.17
N LEU A 37 4.28 -32.83 -62.01
CA LEU A 37 3.44 -31.93 -61.21
C LEU A 37 3.86 -31.95 -59.74
N LEU A 38 4.07 -33.14 -59.15
CA LEU A 38 4.53 -33.27 -57.77
C LEU A 38 5.89 -32.61 -57.57
N SER A 39 6.82 -32.76 -58.52
CA SER A 39 8.11 -32.07 -58.46
C SER A 39 7.96 -30.55 -58.54
N LEU A 40 7.09 -30.03 -59.41
CA LEU A 40 6.81 -28.60 -59.49
C LEU A 40 6.23 -28.08 -58.17
N VAL A 41 5.23 -28.79 -57.61
CA VAL A 41 4.62 -28.49 -56.31
C VAL A 41 5.66 -28.47 -55.20
N ASN A 42 6.53 -29.49 -55.11
CA ASN A 42 7.58 -29.57 -54.10
C ASN A 42 8.59 -28.42 -54.19
N ASN A 43 9.06 -28.10 -55.40
CA ASN A 43 10.03 -27.02 -55.59
C ASN A 43 9.41 -25.67 -55.23
N THR A 44 8.19 -25.42 -55.71
CA THR A 44 7.42 -24.21 -55.39
C THR A 44 7.17 -24.11 -53.88
N HIS A 45 6.89 -25.25 -53.24
CA HIS A 45 6.59 -25.30 -51.82
C HIS A 45 7.73 -24.79 -50.94
N ASN A 46 8.95 -25.26 -51.20
CA ASN A 46 10.13 -24.89 -50.42
C ASN A 46 10.39 -23.38 -50.46
N ASP A 47 10.26 -22.76 -51.62
CA ASP A 47 10.48 -21.31 -51.77
C ASP A 47 9.36 -20.49 -51.13
N LEU A 48 8.10 -20.93 -51.28
CA LEU A 48 6.95 -20.28 -50.66
C LEU A 48 7.02 -20.33 -49.13
N ILE A 49 7.24 -21.51 -48.55
CA ILE A 49 7.24 -21.67 -47.10
C ILE A 49 8.42 -20.90 -46.48
N TYR A 50 9.58 -20.90 -47.14
CA TYR A 50 10.73 -20.09 -46.75
C TYR A 50 10.37 -18.60 -46.67
N ASN A 51 9.74 -18.04 -47.71
CA ASN A 51 9.34 -16.63 -47.70
C ASN A 51 8.22 -16.33 -46.69
N LEU A 52 7.29 -17.26 -46.45
CA LEU A 52 6.28 -17.11 -45.39
C LEU A 52 6.94 -17.07 -43.99
N HIS A 53 7.93 -17.91 -43.72
CA HIS A 53 8.73 -17.83 -42.49
C HIS A 53 9.38 -16.44 -42.34
N LEU A 54 10.06 -15.96 -43.37
CA LEU A 54 10.73 -14.65 -43.34
C LEU A 54 9.75 -13.49 -43.18
N SER A 55 8.57 -13.57 -43.80
CA SER A 55 7.49 -12.58 -43.65
C SER A 55 7.09 -12.41 -42.17
N VAL A 56 6.86 -13.51 -41.46
CA VAL A 56 6.50 -13.48 -40.04
C VAL A 56 7.69 -13.05 -39.17
N ILE A 57 8.88 -13.61 -39.41
CA ILE A 57 10.10 -13.33 -38.64
C ILE A 57 10.47 -11.85 -38.72
N SER A 58 10.27 -11.22 -39.88
CA SER A 58 10.56 -9.81 -40.08
C SER A 58 9.47 -8.86 -39.57
N GLY A 59 8.28 -9.38 -39.21
CA GLY A 59 7.15 -8.55 -38.79
C GLY A 59 6.53 -7.77 -39.95
N GLU A 60 6.56 -8.30 -41.18
CA GLU A 60 6.04 -7.64 -42.38
C GLU A 60 4.56 -7.23 -42.23
N TYR A 61 3.77 -8.00 -41.49
CA TYR A 61 2.37 -7.72 -41.15
C TYR A 61 2.15 -6.52 -40.21
N ILE A 62 3.22 -6.00 -39.61
CA ILE A 62 3.20 -4.80 -38.75
C ILE A 62 3.65 -3.59 -39.54
N GLU A 63 4.73 -3.74 -40.31
CA GLU A 63 5.34 -2.66 -41.08
C GLU A 63 4.46 -2.24 -42.27
N ASP A 64 3.83 -3.20 -42.94
CA ASP A 64 3.04 -2.93 -44.14
C ASP A 64 1.55 -2.75 -43.84
N LEU A 65 1.07 -1.52 -43.98
CA LEU A 65 -0.32 -1.14 -43.73
C LEU A 65 -1.35 -1.85 -44.63
N LYS A 66 -0.93 -2.41 -45.77
CA LYS A 66 -1.80 -3.16 -46.70
C LYS A 66 -1.54 -4.66 -46.67
N PHE A 67 -0.82 -5.16 -45.66
CA PHE A 67 -0.46 -6.57 -45.60
C PHE A 67 -1.68 -7.50 -45.60
N GLU A 68 -2.72 -7.15 -44.83
CA GLU A 68 -3.93 -7.97 -44.73
C GLU A 68 -4.68 -8.08 -46.06
N GLU A 69 -4.78 -6.97 -46.81
CA GLU A 69 -5.35 -6.94 -48.16
C GLU A 69 -4.55 -7.85 -49.11
N ARG A 70 -3.22 -7.70 -49.13
CA ARG A 70 -2.34 -8.53 -49.97
C ARG A 70 -2.36 -10.00 -49.58
N LEU A 71 -2.49 -10.33 -48.29
CA LEU A 71 -2.59 -11.71 -47.84
C LEU A 71 -3.91 -12.35 -48.30
N GLU A 72 -5.00 -11.57 -48.40
CA GLU A 72 -6.24 -12.04 -49.01
C GLU A 72 -6.10 -12.22 -50.53
N GLU A 73 -5.45 -11.28 -51.23
CA GLU A 73 -5.14 -11.42 -52.66
C GLU A 73 -4.29 -12.68 -52.93
N PHE A 74 -3.29 -12.95 -52.09
CA PHE A 74 -2.45 -14.14 -52.19
C PHE A 74 -3.26 -15.43 -51.98
N LYS A 75 -4.22 -15.41 -51.04
CA LYS A 75 -5.14 -16.52 -50.82
C LYS A 75 -6.01 -16.78 -52.04
N PHE A 76 -6.58 -15.75 -52.65
CA PHE A 76 -7.37 -15.88 -53.87
C PHE A 76 -6.55 -16.42 -55.04
N LEU A 77 -5.30 -15.98 -55.16
CA LEU A 77 -4.38 -16.50 -56.18
C LEU A 77 -4.17 -18.02 -56.00
N ILE A 78 -3.90 -18.48 -54.77
CA ILE A 78 -3.71 -19.92 -54.49
C ILE A 78 -5.00 -20.72 -54.72
N GLU A 79 -6.16 -20.14 -54.39
CA GLU A 79 -7.48 -20.76 -54.64
C GLU A 79 -7.80 -20.95 -56.12
N GLY A 80 -7.25 -20.10 -56.99
CA GLY A 80 -7.41 -20.20 -58.44
C GLY A 80 -6.59 -21.32 -59.08
N ILE A 81 -5.48 -21.77 -58.49
CA ILE A 81 -4.54 -22.71 -59.12
C ILE A 81 -5.17 -24.08 -59.44
N PRO A 82 -5.98 -24.70 -58.56
CA PRO A 82 -6.66 -25.96 -58.88
C PRO A 82 -7.78 -25.81 -59.91
N SER A 83 -8.20 -24.58 -60.24
CA SER A 83 -9.23 -24.28 -61.24
C SER A 83 -8.59 -24.32 -62.63
N ILE A 84 -8.68 -25.48 -63.26
CA ILE A 84 -8.11 -25.73 -64.59
C ILE A 84 -9.06 -25.18 -65.67
N PRO A 85 -8.65 -24.17 -66.47
CA PRO A 85 -9.47 -23.67 -67.58
C PRO A 85 -9.62 -24.71 -68.70
N ASP A 86 -10.57 -24.48 -69.63
CA ASP A 86 -10.84 -25.34 -70.80
C ASP A 86 -9.55 -25.74 -71.51
N SER A 87 -9.08 -26.95 -71.21
CA SER A 87 -7.82 -27.49 -71.70
C SER A 87 -8.10 -28.57 -72.74
N GLN A 88 -7.15 -28.83 -73.63
CA GLN A 88 -7.23 -29.93 -74.59
C GLN A 88 -7.05 -31.32 -73.94
N ILE A 89 -7.11 -31.38 -72.61
CA ILE A 89 -6.79 -32.53 -71.77
C ILE A 89 -8.08 -33.30 -71.43
N PRO A 90 -8.07 -34.65 -71.45
CA PRO A 90 -9.19 -35.47 -70.98
C PRO A 90 -9.65 -35.15 -69.55
N PHE A 91 -10.97 -35.19 -69.32
CA PHE A 91 -11.61 -34.83 -68.04
C PHE A 91 -11.05 -35.61 -66.82
N ALA A 92 -10.80 -36.92 -66.94
CA ALA A 92 -10.27 -37.73 -65.85
C ALA A 92 -8.84 -37.34 -65.42
N GLU A 93 -8.06 -36.78 -66.34
CA GLU A 93 -6.70 -36.28 -66.07
C GLU A 93 -6.75 -34.91 -65.39
N ILE A 94 -7.67 -34.04 -65.83
CA ILE A 94 -7.99 -32.78 -65.15
C ILE A 94 -8.40 -33.05 -63.70
N GLU A 95 -9.26 -34.04 -63.46
CA GLU A 95 -9.68 -34.44 -62.12
C GLU A 95 -8.50 -34.93 -61.27
N SER A 96 -7.60 -35.74 -61.84
CA SER A 96 -6.41 -36.25 -61.13
C SER A 96 -5.41 -35.14 -60.77
N LEU A 97 -5.13 -34.24 -61.71
CA LEU A 97 -4.25 -33.08 -61.50
C LEU A 97 -4.84 -32.10 -60.48
N SER A 98 -6.13 -31.80 -60.60
CA SER A 98 -6.85 -30.93 -59.66
C SER A 98 -6.85 -31.52 -58.25
N ASN A 99 -7.09 -32.83 -58.10
CA ASN A 99 -7.05 -33.49 -56.79
C ASN A 99 -5.67 -33.39 -56.12
N ILE A 100 -4.58 -33.57 -56.87
CA ILE A 100 -3.21 -33.38 -56.34
C ILE A 100 -2.99 -31.94 -55.90
N LEU A 101 -3.35 -30.96 -56.74
CA LEU A 101 -3.21 -29.54 -56.40
C LEU A 101 -4.07 -29.14 -55.19
N ILE A 102 -5.28 -29.68 -55.06
CA ILE A 102 -6.14 -29.42 -53.90
C ILE A 102 -5.46 -29.95 -52.63
N LYS A 103 -5.02 -31.22 -52.65
CA LYS A 103 -4.51 -31.91 -51.46
C LYS A 103 -3.11 -31.46 -51.05
N GLU A 104 -2.18 -31.39 -52.00
CA GLU A 104 -0.76 -31.15 -51.71
C GLU A 104 -0.36 -29.67 -51.81
N PHE A 105 -1.22 -28.79 -52.34
CA PHE A 105 -0.89 -27.37 -52.51
C PHE A 105 -1.93 -26.42 -51.90
N TYR A 106 -3.14 -26.34 -52.44
CA TYR A 106 -4.16 -25.37 -52.01
C TYR A 106 -4.55 -25.53 -50.53
N LEU A 107 -4.92 -26.75 -50.11
CA LEU A 107 -5.41 -26.96 -48.74
C LEU A 107 -4.33 -26.65 -47.67
N PRO A 108 -3.07 -27.13 -47.80
CA PRO A 108 -2.01 -26.75 -46.87
C PRO A 108 -1.78 -25.24 -46.74
N TYR A 109 -1.72 -24.51 -47.87
CA TYR A 109 -1.52 -23.07 -47.84
C TYR A 109 -2.74 -22.29 -47.36
N LYS A 110 -3.96 -22.75 -47.67
CA LYS A 110 -5.19 -22.19 -47.09
C LYS A 110 -5.14 -22.25 -45.57
N ILE A 111 -4.70 -23.38 -45.01
CA ILE A 111 -4.52 -23.55 -43.57
C ILE A 111 -3.47 -22.57 -43.05
N ALA A 112 -2.26 -22.55 -43.64
CA ALA A 112 -1.18 -21.66 -43.23
C ALA A 112 -1.59 -20.17 -43.24
N ILE A 113 -2.26 -19.72 -44.31
CA ILE A 113 -2.73 -18.34 -44.45
C ILE A 113 -3.79 -18.01 -43.41
N ASN A 114 -4.72 -18.93 -43.11
CA ASN A 114 -5.72 -18.70 -42.07
C ASN A 114 -5.09 -18.58 -40.68
N TYR A 115 -4.08 -19.39 -40.36
CA TYR A 115 -3.32 -19.24 -39.11
C TYR A 115 -2.54 -17.92 -39.07
N TYR A 116 -1.98 -17.46 -40.20
CA TYR A 116 -1.33 -16.15 -40.28
C TYR A 116 -2.35 -15.02 -40.07
N LYS A 117 -3.54 -15.07 -40.66
CA LYS A 117 -4.64 -14.14 -40.35
C LYS A 117 -5.03 -14.17 -38.87
N GLY A 118 -4.98 -15.35 -38.26
CA GLY A 118 -5.19 -15.49 -36.83
C GLY A 118 -4.15 -14.74 -35.99
N LEU A 119 -2.87 -14.78 -36.40
CA LEU A 119 -1.81 -13.96 -35.79
C LEU A 119 -2.08 -12.46 -35.97
N ILE A 120 -2.48 -12.01 -37.17
CA ILE A 120 -2.79 -10.59 -37.45
C ILE A 120 -3.95 -10.10 -36.60
N SER A 121 -5.04 -10.88 -36.53
CA SER A 121 -6.20 -10.57 -35.69
C SER A 121 -5.82 -10.46 -34.20
N PHE A 122 -5.04 -11.43 -33.72
CA PHE A 122 -4.50 -11.42 -32.36
C PHE A 122 -3.66 -10.17 -32.07
N TYR A 123 -2.75 -9.83 -32.99
CA TYR A 123 -1.90 -8.65 -32.92
C TYR A 123 -2.72 -7.36 -32.91
N ASN A 124 -3.67 -7.20 -33.83
CA ASN A 124 -4.53 -6.01 -33.93
C ASN A 124 -5.30 -5.79 -32.62
N ARG A 125 -5.82 -6.86 -32.00
CA ARG A 125 -6.47 -6.76 -30.69
C ARG A 125 -5.55 -6.18 -29.61
N ILE A 126 -4.30 -6.65 -29.54
CA ILE A 126 -3.33 -6.19 -28.54
C ILE A 126 -2.97 -4.72 -28.76
N VAL A 127 -2.74 -4.33 -30.02
CA VAL A 127 -2.33 -2.96 -30.37
C VAL A 127 -3.46 -1.95 -30.20
N ASP A 128 -4.68 -2.31 -30.56
CA ASP A 128 -5.85 -1.42 -30.42
C ASP A 128 -6.24 -1.22 -28.95
N GLY A 129 -5.84 -2.11 -28.03
CA GLY A 129 -6.00 -1.95 -26.57
C GLY A 129 -7.44 -1.95 -26.06
N ASN A 130 -8.41 -2.30 -26.91
CA ASN A 130 -9.85 -2.28 -26.66
C ASN A 130 -10.45 -3.69 -26.73
N SER A 131 -9.87 -4.64 -26.01
CA SER A 131 -10.34 -6.03 -25.97
C SER A 131 -11.60 -6.29 -25.14
N LYS A 132 -12.32 -5.24 -24.67
CA LYS A 132 -13.43 -5.39 -23.72
C LYS A 132 -14.44 -6.44 -24.21
N GLY A 133 -14.54 -7.55 -23.49
CA GLY A 133 -15.52 -8.61 -23.72
C GLY A 133 -15.12 -9.73 -24.69
N ILE A 134 -13.91 -9.71 -25.28
CA ILE A 134 -13.42 -10.82 -26.12
C ILE A 134 -12.61 -11.78 -25.25
N ILE A 135 -13.21 -12.92 -24.91
CA ILE A 135 -12.62 -13.92 -23.99
C ILE A 135 -11.56 -14.80 -24.71
N MET A 136 -11.76 -15.11 -25.99
CA MET A 136 -10.88 -15.97 -26.77
C MET A 136 -11.07 -15.77 -28.27
N ASP A 137 -9.99 -15.82 -29.06
CA ASP A 137 -10.08 -16.03 -30.51
C ASP A 137 -10.17 -17.53 -30.75
N VAL A 138 -11.38 -18.03 -31.03
CA VAL A 138 -11.60 -19.43 -31.40
C VAL A 138 -11.51 -19.53 -32.91
N PHE A 139 -10.49 -20.22 -33.41
CA PHE A 139 -10.40 -20.55 -34.83
C PHE A 139 -11.01 -21.93 -35.04
N THR A 140 -11.94 -22.06 -35.98
CA THR A 140 -12.58 -23.34 -36.34
C THR A 140 -11.60 -24.39 -36.86
N LEU A 141 -10.34 -24.03 -37.12
CA LEU A 141 -9.24 -24.92 -37.50
C LEU A 141 -8.65 -25.72 -36.32
N ASP A 142 -8.97 -25.36 -35.07
CA ASP A 142 -8.59 -26.14 -33.88
C ASP A 142 -9.50 -27.39 -33.67
N SER A 143 -10.43 -27.65 -34.61
CA SER A 143 -11.21 -28.88 -34.64
C SER A 143 -10.34 -30.09 -35.01
N GLU A 144 -10.71 -31.28 -34.52
CA GLU A 144 -9.96 -32.52 -34.77
C GLU A 144 -9.85 -32.89 -36.26
N GLU A 145 -10.68 -32.31 -37.14
CA GLU A 145 -10.66 -32.56 -38.59
C GLU A 145 -9.41 -32.00 -39.31
N PHE A 146 -8.69 -31.05 -38.72
CA PHE A 146 -7.53 -30.38 -39.34
C PHE A 146 -6.26 -30.39 -38.50
N LYS A 147 -6.22 -31.14 -37.39
CA LYS A 147 -4.95 -31.42 -36.72
C LYS A 147 -4.04 -32.17 -37.68
N ILE A 148 -2.96 -31.52 -38.10
CA ILE A 148 -1.85 -32.17 -38.80
C ILE A 148 -1.05 -33.01 -37.78
N ASP A 149 -1.73 -33.93 -37.09
CA ASP A 149 -1.11 -34.93 -36.25
C ASP A 149 -0.64 -36.05 -37.18
N ASN A 150 0.68 -36.22 -37.31
CA ASN A 150 1.35 -37.11 -38.28
C ASN A 150 1.08 -36.78 -39.76
N PRO A 151 1.71 -35.71 -40.30
CA PRO A 151 1.65 -35.44 -41.74
C PRO A 151 2.23 -36.61 -42.55
N GLU A 152 1.43 -37.18 -43.46
CA GLU A 152 1.88 -38.25 -44.36
C GLU A 152 2.86 -37.73 -45.44
N SER A 153 2.80 -36.43 -45.79
CA SER A 153 3.68 -35.79 -46.78
C SER A 153 4.65 -34.78 -46.15
N GLU A 154 5.83 -34.65 -46.76
CA GLU A 154 6.90 -33.74 -46.30
C GLU A 154 6.45 -32.26 -46.35
N LEU A 155 5.60 -31.87 -47.32
CA LEU A 155 5.05 -30.51 -47.38
C LEU A 155 4.18 -30.17 -46.17
N LEU A 156 3.29 -31.10 -45.78
CA LEU A 156 2.41 -30.89 -44.62
C LEU A 156 3.22 -30.74 -43.33
N LYS A 157 4.38 -31.40 -43.24
CA LYS A 157 5.31 -31.24 -42.12
C LYS A 157 5.89 -29.83 -42.05
N GLU A 158 6.32 -29.26 -43.17
CA GLU A 158 6.85 -27.88 -43.19
C GLU A 158 5.76 -26.83 -42.90
N ILE A 159 4.53 -27.04 -43.39
CA ILE A 159 3.37 -26.20 -43.01
C ILE A 159 3.10 -26.30 -41.52
N SER A 160 3.14 -27.51 -40.95
CA SER A 160 2.98 -27.73 -39.53
C SER A 160 4.10 -27.04 -38.72
N ASN A 161 5.35 -27.10 -39.18
CA ASN A 161 6.48 -26.41 -38.54
C ASN A 161 6.31 -24.88 -38.58
N PHE A 162 5.87 -24.32 -39.72
CA PHE A 162 5.55 -22.90 -39.85
C PHE A 162 4.51 -22.44 -38.82
N ILE A 163 3.42 -23.19 -38.68
CA ILE A 163 2.35 -22.87 -37.73
C ILE A 163 2.82 -23.05 -36.27
N ASN A 164 3.37 -24.22 -35.95
CA ASN A 164 3.67 -24.63 -34.58
C ASN A 164 4.90 -23.93 -33.98
N TYR A 165 5.82 -23.46 -34.82
CA TYR A 165 7.04 -22.79 -34.35
C TYR A 165 7.05 -21.31 -34.71
N THR A 166 6.84 -20.95 -35.97
CA THR A 166 7.03 -19.55 -36.40
C THR A 166 5.88 -18.65 -35.96
N LEU A 167 4.64 -18.99 -36.35
CA LEU A 167 3.46 -18.23 -35.95
C LEU A 167 3.26 -18.28 -34.43
N LYS A 168 3.46 -19.45 -33.81
CA LYS A 168 3.31 -19.61 -32.37
C LYS A 168 4.34 -18.80 -31.57
N LEU A 169 5.62 -18.77 -31.96
CA LEU A 169 6.63 -17.93 -31.29
C LEU A 169 6.35 -16.45 -31.49
N ALA A 170 5.92 -16.01 -32.68
CA ALA A 170 5.50 -14.63 -32.91
C ALA A 170 4.34 -14.24 -31.99
N ARG A 171 3.33 -15.10 -31.87
CA ARG A 171 2.18 -14.90 -30.97
C ARG A 171 2.60 -14.81 -29.50
N ILE A 172 3.52 -15.67 -29.05
CA ILE A 172 4.03 -15.63 -27.67
C ILE A 172 4.82 -14.34 -27.41
N ASP A 173 5.66 -13.91 -28.35
CA ASP A 173 6.46 -12.68 -28.23
C ASP A 173 5.57 -11.41 -28.10
N HIS A 174 4.47 -11.34 -28.86
CA HIS A 174 3.49 -10.26 -28.76
C HIS A 174 2.79 -10.16 -27.40
N ALA A 175 2.68 -11.27 -26.68
CA ALA A 175 1.85 -11.40 -25.48
C ALA A 175 2.62 -12.13 -24.36
N ILE A 176 3.91 -11.86 -24.26
CA ILE A 176 4.78 -12.58 -23.33
C ILE A 176 4.35 -12.28 -21.89
N ILE A 177 4.08 -13.35 -21.12
CA ILE A 177 3.72 -13.29 -19.71
C ILE A 177 4.50 -14.33 -18.93
N THR A 178 4.70 -14.07 -17.64
CA THR A 178 5.33 -15.04 -16.74
C THR A 178 4.24 -16.02 -16.28
N SER A 179 4.18 -17.20 -16.89
CA SER A 179 3.27 -18.27 -16.48
C SER A 179 3.88 -19.66 -16.71
N GLU A 180 3.46 -20.63 -15.91
CA GLU A 180 3.90 -22.04 -16.08
C GLU A 180 3.48 -22.60 -17.44
N GLN A 181 2.30 -22.22 -17.93
CA GLN A 181 1.81 -22.64 -19.25
C GLN A 181 2.67 -22.08 -20.38
N SER A 182 2.97 -20.77 -20.37
CA SER A 182 3.84 -20.13 -21.36
C SER A 182 5.24 -20.76 -21.36
N LEU A 183 5.80 -21.02 -20.17
CA LEU A 183 7.10 -21.66 -20.04
C LEU A 183 7.06 -23.10 -20.59
N ARG A 184 6.03 -23.88 -20.26
CA ARG A 184 5.84 -25.23 -20.79
C ARG A 184 5.78 -25.24 -22.31
N ASP A 185 4.99 -24.36 -22.90
CA ASP A 185 4.82 -24.31 -24.36
C ASP A 185 6.12 -23.93 -25.07
N LEU A 186 6.87 -22.96 -24.53
CA LEU A 186 8.19 -22.60 -25.05
C LEU A 186 9.21 -23.74 -24.90
N LEU A 187 9.23 -24.44 -23.77
CA LEU A 187 10.13 -25.58 -23.56
C LEU A 187 9.86 -26.72 -24.56
N LEU A 188 8.59 -26.99 -24.89
CA LEU A 188 8.23 -27.97 -25.92
C LEU A 188 8.69 -27.52 -27.30
N ILE A 189 8.47 -26.25 -27.66
CA ILE A 189 8.96 -25.69 -28.92
C ILE A 189 10.49 -25.75 -29.00
N HIS A 190 11.18 -25.44 -27.91
CA HIS A 190 12.65 -25.48 -27.83
C HIS A 190 13.20 -26.90 -28.05
N ASP A 191 12.63 -27.93 -27.43
CA ASP A 191 13.05 -29.33 -27.64
C ASP A 191 12.87 -29.78 -29.10
N GLU A 192 11.78 -29.38 -29.75
CA GLU A 192 11.57 -29.71 -31.17
C GLU A 192 12.48 -28.92 -32.11
N LEU A 193 12.68 -27.62 -31.88
CA LEU A 193 13.59 -26.80 -32.68
C LEU A 193 15.05 -27.25 -32.56
N GLU A 194 15.46 -27.78 -31.40
CA GLU A 194 16.80 -28.33 -31.21
C GLU A 194 17.09 -29.48 -32.21
N LYS A 195 16.06 -30.25 -32.58
CA LYS A 195 16.16 -31.33 -33.58
C LYS A 195 16.23 -30.82 -35.02
N LEU A 196 15.74 -29.59 -35.28
CA LEU A 196 15.59 -28.99 -36.60
C LEU A 196 16.64 -27.90 -36.92
N LYS A 197 17.55 -27.60 -35.98
CA LYS A 197 18.53 -26.50 -36.05
C LYS A 197 19.55 -26.57 -37.19
N SER A 198 19.53 -27.62 -38.02
CA SER A 198 20.35 -27.68 -39.24
C SER A 198 19.93 -26.66 -40.29
N SER A 199 18.66 -26.24 -40.29
CA SER A 199 18.17 -25.11 -41.08
C SER A 199 18.46 -23.79 -40.38
N GLU A 200 18.95 -22.79 -41.12
CA GLU A 200 19.24 -21.46 -40.56
C GLU A 200 17.99 -20.77 -39.99
N ILE A 201 16.82 -20.96 -40.60
CA ILE A 201 15.54 -20.45 -40.10
C ILE A 201 15.21 -21.08 -38.74
N TYR A 202 15.28 -22.41 -38.64
CA TYR A 202 14.97 -23.10 -37.39
C TYR A 202 16.00 -22.83 -36.29
N ASN A 203 17.27 -22.61 -36.66
CA ASN A 203 18.30 -22.16 -35.73
C ASN A 203 18.02 -20.74 -35.19
N LEU A 204 17.58 -19.82 -36.06
CA LEU A 204 17.15 -18.49 -35.63
C LEU A 204 15.93 -18.55 -34.69
N LEU A 205 14.93 -19.37 -35.02
CA LEU A 205 13.76 -19.59 -34.15
C LEU A 205 14.15 -20.24 -32.83
N TYR A 206 15.13 -21.14 -32.83
CA TYR A 206 15.69 -21.74 -31.62
C TYR A 206 16.27 -20.66 -30.70
N PHE A 207 17.12 -19.76 -31.22
CA PHE A 207 17.64 -18.63 -30.44
C PHE A 207 16.54 -17.69 -29.94
N LYS A 208 15.52 -17.40 -30.76
CA LYS A 208 14.36 -16.60 -30.35
C LYS A 208 13.62 -17.27 -29.19
N CYS A 209 13.38 -18.58 -29.29
CA CYS A 209 12.75 -19.35 -28.23
C CYS A 209 13.57 -19.34 -26.92
N SER A 210 14.89 -19.57 -27.02
CA SER A 210 15.82 -19.50 -25.89
C SER A 210 15.78 -18.14 -25.19
N PHE A 211 15.78 -17.05 -25.96
CA PHE A 211 15.67 -15.69 -25.43
C PHE A 211 14.34 -15.48 -24.67
N LEU A 212 13.19 -15.91 -25.23
CA LEU A 212 11.89 -15.79 -24.56
C LEU A 212 11.82 -16.63 -23.28
N ILE A 213 12.37 -17.85 -23.27
CA ILE A 213 12.47 -18.69 -22.07
C ILE A 213 13.28 -17.97 -21.00
N LYS A 214 14.48 -17.49 -21.36
CA LYS A 214 15.38 -16.79 -20.45
C LYS A 214 14.69 -15.61 -19.76
N LYS A 215 13.92 -14.82 -20.50
CA LYS A 215 13.12 -13.71 -19.97
C LYS A 215 12.08 -14.11 -18.93
N ILE A 216 11.35 -15.19 -19.18
CA ILE A 216 10.37 -15.71 -18.20
C ILE A 216 11.10 -16.19 -16.94
N LEU A 217 12.24 -16.87 -17.10
CA LEU A 217 13.03 -17.37 -15.97
C LEU A 217 13.61 -16.26 -15.09
N LEU A 218 14.06 -15.14 -15.67
CA LEU A 218 14.52 -13.97 -14.91
C LEU A 218 13.44 -13.41 -13.98
N ARG A 219 12.16 -13.51 -14.36
CA ARG A 219 11.03 -13.07 -13.54
C ARG A 219 10.52 -14.10 -12.55
N TYR A 220 10.97 -15.35 -12.67
CA TYR A 220 10.47 -16.44 -11.86
C TYR A 220 11.25 -16.52 -10.53
N LYS A 221 10.68 -16.00 -9.43
CA LYS A 221 11.35 -15.88 -8.12
C LYS A 221 11.64 -17.21 -7.38
N LYS A 222 11.43 -18.38 -8.01
CA LYS A 222 11.66 -19.69 -7.37
C LYS A 222 13.09 -20.19 -7.67
N SER A 223 13.87 -20.41 -6.62
CA SER A 223 15.16 -21.12 -6.72
C SER A 223 14.94 -22.61 -7.02
N ASN A 224 15.87 -23.23 -7.76
CA ASN A 224 15.91 -24.68 -8.02
C ASN A 224 14.72 -25.24 -8.82
N LEU A 225 14.31 -24.54 -9.86
CA LEU A 225 13.33 -25.04 -10.82
C LEU A 225 13.93 -26.17 -11.67
N SER A 226 13.14 -27.21 -11.90
CA SER A 226 13.47 -28.31 -12.79
C SER A 226 12.27 -28.64 -13.66
N TYR A 227 12.53 -29.22 -14.82
CA TYR A 227 11.51 -29.65 -15.75
C TYR A 227 11.77 -31.10 -16.18
N LYS A 228 10.72 -31.77 -16.67
CA LYS A 228 10.85 -33.07 -17.31
C LYS A 228 10.14 -33.06 -18.66
N ILE A 229 10.88 -33.23 -19.75
CA ILE A 229 10.35 -33.47 -21.09
C ILE A 229 10.71 -34.89 -21.47
N ASN A 230 9.71 -35.68 -21.89
CA ASN A 230 9.92 -37.08 -22.30
C ASN A 230 10.75 -37.88 -21.28
N PHE A 231 10.42 -37.71 -19.99
CA PHE A 231 11.09 -38.32 -18.83
C PHE A 231 12.56 -37.88 -18.58
N LYS A 232 13.12 -37.00 -19.42
CA LYS A 232 14.45 -36.41 -19.22
C LYS A 232 14.36 -35.19 -18.32
N SER A 233 15.12 -35.18 -17.24
CA SER A 233 15.13 -34.06 -16.28
C SER A 233 16.13 -33.00 -16.70
N GLY A 234 15.71 -31.74 -16.69
CA GLY A 234 16.57 -30.57 -16.92
C GLY A 234 16.43 -29.56 -15.78
N LYS A 235 17.44 -28.69 -15.63
CA LYS A 235 17.39 -27.55 -14.70
C LYS A 235 16.93 -26.31 -15.45
N LEU A 236 16.03 -25.54 -14.84
CA LEU A 236 15.60 -24.24 -15.36
C LEU A 236 16.47 -23.15 -14.76
N LYS A 237 17.49 -22.73 -15.50
CA LYS A 237 18.33 -21.57 -15.20
C LYS A 237 18.44 -20.70 -16.45
N PRO A 238 18.40 -19.36 -16.32
CA PRO A 238 18.62 -18.44 -17.45
C PRO A 238 19.85 -18.81 -18.30
N ASP A 239 20.97 -19.15 -17.66
CA ASP A 239 22.24 -19.46 -18.34
C ASP A 239 22.23 -20.74 -19.19
N ASN A 240 21.22 -21.60 -19.02
CA ASN A 240 21.09 -22.82 -19.82
C ASN A 240 20.53 -22.54 -21.22
N PHE A 241 20.03 -21.33 -21.47
CA PHE A 241 19.37 -20.96 -22.72
C PHE A 241 20.18 -19.85 -23.40
N ASP A 242 20.90 -20.21 -24.46
CA ASP A 242 21.72 -19.27 -25.23
C ASP A 242 20.82 -18.42 -26.15
N PRO A 243 20.80 -17.08 -26.00
CA PRO A 243 20.04 -16.20 -26.89
C PRO A 243 20.74 -15.97 -28.25
N GLY A 244 21.98 -16.44 -28.43
CA GLY A 244 22.77 -16.30 -29.65
C GLY A 244 22.87 -14.85 -30.13
N PRO A 245 22.35 -14.53 -31.34
CA PRO A 245 22.41 -13.18 -31.90
C PRO A 245 21.65 -12.14 -31.06
N PHE A 246 20.72 -12.56 -30.19
CA PHE A 246 19.92 -11.66 -29.35
C PHE A 246 20.61 -11.31 -28.02
N SER A 247 21.88 -11.67 -27.86
CA SER A 247 22.69 -11.36 -26.67
C SER A 247 22.75 -9.86 -26.32
N TYR A 248 22.66 -8.97 -27.32
CA TYR A 248 22.53 -7.52 -27.07
C TYR A 248 21.34 -7.20 -26.17
N PHE A 249 20.13 -7.65 -26.55
CA PHE A 249 18.91 -7.44 -25.77
C PHE A 249 18.97 -8.18 -24.43
N ASP A 250 19.57 -9.36 -24.39
CA ASP A 250 19.75 -10.17 -23.18
C ASP A 250 20.60 -9.48 -22.10
N ASN A 251 21.73 -8.90 -22.51
CA ASN A 251 22.58 -8.10 -21.63
C ASN A 251 21.80 -6.88 -21.10
N TRP A 252 21.01 -6.24 -21.96
CA TRP A 252 20.20 -5.10 -21.57
C TRP A 252 19.14 -5.48 -20.52
N ILE A 253 18.37 -6.55 -20.73
CA ILE A 253 17.29 -6.93 -19.79
C ILE A 253 17.84 -7.40 -18.44
N THR A 254 19.00 -8.04 -18.45
CA THR A 254 19.66 -8.57 -17.25
C THR A 254 20.23 -7.42 -16.42
N ALA A 255 20.81 -6.39 -17.05
CA ALA A 255 21.27 -5.19 -16.37
C ALA A 255 20.12 -4.43 -15.67
N HIS A 256 18.92 -4.51 -16.24
CA HIS A 256 17.73 -3.78 -15.79
C HIS A 256 16.78 -4.59 -14.90
N ASP A 257 17.13 -5.82 -14.52
CA ASP A 257 16.31 -6.65 -13.64
C ASP A 257 16.44 -6.22 -12.17
N ASN A 258 15.36 -5.64 -11.64
CA ASN A 258 15.28 -5.17 -10.25
C ASN A 258 15.31 -6.29 -9.19
N ASN A 259 15.25 -7.55 -9.60
CA ASN A 259 15.25 -8.69 -8.67
C ASN A 259 16.65 -9.28 -8.46
N ASN A 260 17.68 -8.80 -9.16
CA ASN A 260 19.04 -9.22 -8.89
C ASN A 260 19.51 -8.56 -7.59
N PRO A 261 19.80 -9.31 -6.50
CA PRO A 261 20.27 -8.74 -5.22
C PRO A 261 21.57 -7.95 -5.36
N GLU A 262 22.23 -8.02 -6.52
CA GLU A 262 23.36 -7.19 -6.89
C GLU A 262 22.97 -5.99 -7.79
N ILE A 263 21.85 -5.30 -7.54
CA ILE A 263 21.50 -4.07 -8.29
C ILE A 263 22.68 -3.07 -8.27
N GLU A 264 23.39 -2.97 -7.15
CA GLU A 264 24.62 -2.17 -7.07
C GLU A 264 25.76 -2.70 -7.94
N SER A 265 25.86 -4.01 -8.22
CA SER A 265 26.85 -4.57 -9.15
C SER A 265 26.41 -4.42 -10.62
N SER A 266 25.11 -4.50 -10.94
CA SER A 266 24.61 -4.43 -12.32
C SER A 266 24.81 -3.04 -12.92
N TYR A 267 24.53 -1.98 -12.15
CA TYR A 267 24.86 -0.60 -12.50
C TYR A 267 26.37 -0.32 -12.49
N ASN A 268 27.15 -1.20 -11.86
CA ASN A 268 28.60 -1.10 -11.82
C ASN A 268 29.32 -1.84 -12.93
N SER A 269 28.63 -2.67 -13.72
CA SER A 269 29.22 -3.31 -14.90
C SER A 269 29.66 -2.26 -15.91
N ASP A 270 30.85 -2.45 -16.49
CA ASP A 270 31.46 -1.47 -17.40
C ASP A 270 30.55 -1.18 -18.62
N HIS A 271 29.87 -2.21 -19.13
CA HIS A 271 28.92 -2.08 -20.23
C HIS A 271 27.70 -1.22 -19.87
N HIS A 272 27.12 -1.36 -18.67
CA HIS A 272 25.95 -0.57 -18.30
C HIS A 272 26.28 0.91 -18.08
N LYS A 273 27.47 1.19 -17.52
CA LYS A 273 28.00 2.56 -17.41
C LYS A 273 28.18 3.20 -18.78
N GLU A 274 28.68 2.46 -19.76
CA GLU A 274 28.86 2.94 -21.13
C GLU A 274 27.53 3.34 -21.78
N TYR A 275 26.47 2.53 -21.63
CA TYR A 275 25.12 2.88 -22.12
C TYR A 275 24.60 4.18 -21.49
N ILE A 276 24.72 4.31 -20.16
CA ILE A 276 24.28 5.50 -19.44
C ILE A 276 25.05 6.74 -19.90
N GLU A 277 26.38 6.68 -19.98
CA GLU A 277 27.19 7.84 -20.39
C GLU A 277 26.95 8.22 -21.85
N THR A 278 26.74 7.23 -22.72
CA THR A 278 26.36 7.48 -24.12
C THR A 278 25.01 8.20 -24.21
N ALA A 279 23.98 7.69 -23.55
CA ALA A 279 22.65 8.31 -23.54
C ALA A 279 22.69 9.72 -22.90
N LYS A 280 23.45 9.91 -21.83
CA LYS A 280 23.66 11.23 -21.19
C LYS A 280 24.34 12.21 -22.15
N GLY A 281 25.37 11.75 -22.86
CA GLY A 281 26.07 12.54 -23.86
C GLY A 281 25.13 13.08 -24.93
N LYS A 282 24.29 12.21 -25.50
CA LYS A 282 23.24 12.60 -26.47
C LYS A 282 22.27 13.61 -25.86
N PHE A 283 21.76 13.35 -24.66
CA PHE A 283 20.78 14.21 -23.99
C PHE A 283 21.32 15.61 -23.70
N LEU A 284 22.57 15.72 -23.22
CA LEU A 284 23.23 17.00 -22.95
C LEU A 284 23.49 17.80 -24.23
N LYS A 285 23.83 17.11 -25.32
CA LYS A 285 24.03 17.72 -26.64
C LYS A 285 22.73 18.02 -27.39
N LYS A 286 21.57 17.63 -26.84
CA LYS A 286 20.24 17.71 -27.48
C LYS A 286 20.19 16.98 -28.83
N GLU A 287 20.88 15.86 -28.92
CA GLU A 287 20.78 14.93 -30.04
C GLU A 287 19.46 14.15 -29.98
N VAL A 288 19.07 13.50 -31.08
CA VAL A 288 17.89 12.65 -31.13
C VAL A 288 18.11 11.43 -30.23
N LEU A 289 17.21 11.23 -29.27
CA LEU A 289 17.23 10.10 -28.35
C LEU A 289 16.40 8.93 -28.91
N SER A 290 16.90 7.72 -28.76
CA SER A 290 16.13 6.49 -28.96
C SER A 290 15.20 6.20 -27.78
N TYR A 291 14.25 5.29 -27.95
CA TYR A 291 13.40 4.85 -26.82
C TYR A 291 14.25 4.16 -25.75
N GLU A 292 15.29 3.44 -26.16
CA GLU A 292 16.28 2.89 -25.24
C GLU A 292 16.97 3.97 -24.39
N ASP A 293 17.38 5.09 -25.00
CA ASP A 293 17.99 6.22 -24.30
C ASP A 293 17.01 6.79 -23.25
N TYR A 294 15.74 6.97 -23.61
CA TYR A 294 14.69 7.45 -22.69
C TYR A 294 14.47 6.52 -21.50
N HIS A 295 14.34 5.22 -21.73
CA HIS A 295 14.20 4.22 -20.67
C HIS A 295 15.41 4.24 -19.71
N THR A 296 16.61 4.28 -20.27
CA THR A 296 17.87 4.27 -19.50
C THR A 296 17.98 5.53 -18.64
N LEU A 297 17.78 6.71 -19.24
CA LEU A 297 17.93 7.99 -18.56
C LEU A 297 16.86 8.23 -17.49
N VAL A 298 15.59 7.88 -17.76
CA VAL A 298 14.53 8.08 -16.76
C VAL A 298 14.78 7.24 -15.51
N ARG A 299 15.25 6.00 -15.68
CA ARG A 299 15.63 5.13 -14.56
C ARG A 299 16.86 5.67 -13.85
N TYR A 300 17.89 6.07 -14.58
CA TYR A 300 19.10 6.65 -13.99
C TYR A 300 18.80 7.88 -13.13
N TYR A 301 18.05 8.85 -13.65
CA TYR A 301 17.71 10.07 -12.89
C TYR A 301 16.68 9.81 -11.79
N LYS A 302 15.89 8.74 -11.87
CA LYS A 302 14.98 8.33 -10.79
C LYS A 302 15.75 7.59 -9.68
N ASP A 303 16.43 6.50 -9.99
CA ASP A 303 16.98 5.57 -9.00
C ASP A 303 18.38 5.99 -8.50
N ILE A 304 19.25 6.53 -9.37
CA ILE A 304 20.66 6.79 -9.06
C ILE A 304 20.93 8.27 -8.77
N ASN A 305 20.77 9.15 -9.76
CA ASN A 305 21.15 10.56 -9.63
C ASN A 305 20.08 11.42 -8.95
N GLN A 306 18.84 10.93 -8.89
CA GLN A 306 17.71 11.56 -8.19
C GLN A 306 17.50 13.03 -8.58
N ASN A 307 17.33 13.28 -9.89
CA ASN A 307 17.21 14.63 -10.43
C ASN A 307 15.85 14.87 -11.10
N GLU A 308 14.94 15.50 -10.35
CA GLU A 308 13.58 15.79 -10.78
C GLU A 308 13.51 16.63 -12.07
N LEU A 309 14.33 17.67 -12.17
CA LEU A 309 14.35 18.57 -13.33
C LEU A 309 14.72 17.81 -14.60
N LYS A 310 15.70 16.93 -14.52
CA LYS A 310 16.14 16.10 -15.65
C LYS A 310 15.05 15.11 -16.08
N ILE A 311 14.32 14.53 -15.14
CA ILE A 311 13.18 13.66 -15.46
C ILE A 311 12.08 14.45 -16.19
N LYS A 312 11.74 15.65 -15.69
CA LYS A 312 10.75 16.53 -16.33
C LYS A 312 11.18 16.96 -17.74
N GLU A 313 12.46 17.29 -17.92
CA GLU A 313 13.03 17.63 -19.23
C GLU A 313 12.91 16.45 -20.21
N LEU A 314 13.18 15.22 -19.77
CA LEU A 314 13.05 14.01 -20.60
C LEU A 314 11.60 13.73 -21.00
N ILE A 315 10.65 13.83 -20.07
CA ILE A 315 9.23 13.66 -20.39
C ILE A 315 8.81 14.68 -21.44
N LYS A 316 9.16 15.95 -21.23
CA LYS A 316 8.81 17.02 -22.16
C LYS A 316 9.44 16.83 -23.55
N SER A 317 10.66 16.32 -23.65
CA SER A 317 11.27 16.03 -24.95
C SER A 317 10.63 14.82 -25.63
N PHE A 318 10.18 13.83 -24.86
CA PHE A 318 9.46 12.68 -25.39
C PHE A 318 8.07 13.09 -25.93
N GLU A 319 7.33 13.94 -25.22
CA GLU A 319 6.02 14.47 -25.63
C GLU A 319 6.07 15.28 -26.95
N GLN A 320 7.26 15.71 -27.38
CA GLN A 320 7.47 16.44 -28.64
C GLN A 320 7.65 15.53 -29.85
N ILE A 321 7.73 14.21 -29.67
CA ILE A 321 7.84 13.26 -30.77
C ILE A 321 6.53 13.27 -31.57
N ASP A 322 6.63 13.56 -32.87
CA ASP A 322 5.47 13.55 -33.77
C ASP A 322 5.05 12.10 -34.09
N ILE A 323 3.82 11.77 -33.69
CA ILE A 323 3.18 10.46 -33.91
C ILE A 323 1.99 10.53 -34.87
N SER A 324 1.81 11.64 -35.59
CA SER A 324 0.64 11.83 -36.46
C SER A 324 0.64 10.94 -37.70
N ALA A 325 1.82 10.54 -38.19
CA ALA A 325 2.00 9.78 -39.44
C ALA A 325 2.59 8.36 -39.23
N VAL A 326 2.58 7.84 -37.99
CA VAL A 326 3.15 6.52 -37.68
C VAL A 326 2.12 5.39 -37.77
N ASN A 327 2.58 4.15 -37.95
CA ASN A 327 1.71 2.97 -37.96
C ASN A 327 1.09 2.74 -36.55
N LYS A 328 0.11 1.82 -36.47
CA LYS A 328 -0.58 1.51 -35.21
C LYS A 328 0.38 1.02 -34.11
N PHE A 329 1.39 0.24 -34.47
CA PHE A 329 2.38 -0.31 -33.53
C PHE A 329 3.21 0.78 -32.87
N ASP A 330 3.77 1.69 -33.66
CA ASP A 330 4.61 2.79 -33.19
C ASP A 330 3.80 3.78 -32.35
N LYS A 331 2.54 4.03 -32.73
CA LYS A 331 1.63 4.83 -31.91
C LYS A 331 1.37 4.18 -30.54
N ARG A 332 1.17 2.86 -30.51
CA ARG A 332 1.02 2.11 -29.26
C ARG A 332 2.30 2.11 -28.44
N ALA A 333 3.47 1.94 -29.08
CA ALA A 333 4.78 2.01 -28.45
C ALA A 333 5.02 3.37 -27.79
N TYR A 334 4.68 4.47 -28.48
CA TYR A 334 4.69 5.82 -27.92
C TYR A 334 3.78 5.92 -26.69
N ASN A 335 2.53 5.50 -26.78
CA ASN A 335 1.57 5.59 -25.68
C ASN A 335 2.02 4.81 -24.43
N ILE A 336 2.52 3.59 -24.62
CA ILE A 336 3.05 2.75 -23.52
C ILE A 336 4.29 3.39 -22.92
N SER A 337 5.21 3.87 -23.75
CA SER A 337 6.45 4.50 -23.31
C SER A 337 6.20 5.82 -22.58
N LEU A 338 5.25 6.65 -23.05
CA LEU A 338 4.81 7.85 -22.36
C LEU A 338 4.27 7.50 -20.97
N SER A 339 3.35 6.52 -20.87
CA SER A 339 2.84 6.02 -19.60
C SER A 339 3.98 5.59 -18.66
N TYR A 340 4.98 4.87 -19.17
CA TYR A 340 6.14 4.46 -18.40
C TYR A 340 6.97 5.62 -17.86
N LEU A 341 7.24 6.65 -18.67
CA LEU A 341 8.02 7.82 -18.24
C LEU A 341 7.31 8.56 -17.11
N HIS A 342 6.00 8.81 -17.25
CA HIS A 342 5.19 9.43 -16.20
C HIS A 342 5.12 8.56 -14.94
N ASN A 343 5.02 7.24 -15.08
CA ASN A 343 5.01 6.33 -13.93
C ASN A 343 6.34 6.31 -13.18
N ASN A 344 7.47 6.47 -13.89
CA ASN A 344 8.78 6.62 -13.25
C ASN A 344 8.89 7.93 -12.48
N TYR A 345 8.42 9.05 -13.04
CA TYR A 345 8.37 10.32 -12.33
C TYR A 345 7.39 10.28 -11.14
N PHE A 346 6.24 9.62 -11.27
CA PHE A 346 5.33 9.45 -10.14
C PHE A 346 5.96 8.60 -9.03
N SER A 347 6.71 7.56 -9.39
CA SER A 347 7.53 6.83 -8.43
C SER A 347 8.60 7.70 -7.76
N TYR A 348 9.17 8.67 -8.48
CA TYR A 348 10.09 9.63 -7.90
C TYR A 348 9.39 10.44 -6.79
N LEU A 349 8.19 10.96 -7.07
CA LEU A 349 7.39 11.75 -6.11
C LEU A 349 6.97 10.96 -4.86
N LEU A 350 6.65 9.68 -5.02
CA LEU A 350 6.17 8.83 -3.91
C LEU A 350 7.23 8.50 -2.86
N ARG A 351 8.51 8.89 -3.05
CA ARG A 351 9.56 8.69 -2.02
C ARG A 351 9.24 9.44 -0.73
N ASP A 352 8.78 10.68 -0.86
CA ASP A 352 8.44 11.56 0.25
C ASP A 352 6.92 11.60 0.45
N CYS A 353 6.30 10.41 0.34
CA CYS A 353 4.86 10.22 0.37
C CYS A 353 4.18 10.95 1.54
N GLU A 354 4.76 10.93 2.74
CA GLU A 354 4.18 11.54 3.96
C GLU A 354 4.06 13.07 3.88
N ASP A 355 5.01 13.74 3.22
CA ASP A 355 5.14 15.20 3.24
C ASP A 355 4.55 15.88 1.99
N ASN A 356 4.25 15.13 0.93
CA ASN A 356 3.89 15.71 -0.37
C ASN A 356 2.62 15.15 -1.04
N LEU A 357 1.58 14.84 -0.25
CA LEU A 357 0.36 14.24 -0.78
C LEU A 357 -0.38 15.14 -1.79
N GLU A 358 -0.30 16.47 -1.65
CA GLU A 358 -0.96 17.41 -2.57
C GLU A 358 -0.34 17.38 -3.97
N ASP A 359 1.00 17.40 -4.09
CA ASP A 359 1.66 17.29 -5.41
C ASP A 359 1.47 15.89 -6.00
N ILE A 360 1.51 14.84 -5.16
CA ILE A 360 1.21 13.47 -5.57
C ILE A 360 -0.19 13.40 -6.19
N ASP A 361 -1.21 14.00 -5.56
CA ASP A 361 -2.57 14.01 -6.07
C ASP A 361 -2.74 14.83 -7.34
N SER A 362 -2.08 15.98 -7.39
CA SER A 362 -2.06 16.82 -8.59
C SER A 362 -1.48 16.05 -9.77
N TYR A 363 -0.34 15.39 -9.58
CA TYR A 363 0.31 14.63 -10.64
C TYR A 363 -0.42 13.32 -10.98
N PHE A 364 -1.05 12.67 -10.00
CA PHE A 364 -1.86 11.48 -10.25
C PHE A 364 -3.05 11.78 -11.17
N LYS A 365 -3.65 12.97 -11.08
CA LYS A 365 -4.67 13.42 -12.04
C LYS A 365 -4.13 13.55 -13.46
N ILE A 366 -2.88 13.99 -13.63
CA ILE A 366 -2.21 14.03 -14.93
C ILE A 366 -2.07 12.61 -15.48
N ILE A 367 -1.64 11.65 -14.67
CA ILE A 367 -1.59 10.23 -15.07
C ILE A 367 -2.97 9.75 -15.52
N ILE A 368 -4.03 10.01 -14.75
CA ILE A 368 -5.40 9.62 -15.13
C ILE A 368 -5.79 10.23 -16.48
N SER A 369 -5.45 11.49 -16.74
CA SER A 369 -5.70 12.13 -18.04
C SER A 369 -4.97 11.40 -19.17
N ILE A 370 -3.67 11.14 -18.99
CA ILE A 370 -2.85 10.43 -19.98
C ILE A 370 -3.43 9.04 -20.24
N GLN A 371 -3.85 8.29 -19.23
CA GLN A 371 -4.46 6.97 -19.43
C GLN A 371 -5.76 7.05 -20.24
N LYS A 372 -6.58 8.09 -20.03
CA LYS A 372 -7.79 8.34 -20.82
C LYS A 372 -7.47 8.70 -22.27
N ASP A 373 -6.48 9.56 -22.48
CA ASP A 373 -6.10 10.05 -23.82
C ASP A 373 -5.39 8.96 -24.65
N THR A 374 -4.58 8.13 -23.99
CA THR A 374 -3.76 7.09 -24.65
C THR A 374 -4.41 5.71 -24.71
N HIS A 375 -5.47 5.49 -23.92
CA HIS A 375 -6.07 4.17 -23.68
C HIS A 375 -5.05 3.12 -23.20
N VAL A 376 -4.10 3.54 -22.36
CA VAL A 376 -3.16 2.67 -21.64
C VAL A 376 -3.52 2.72 -20.16
N PHE A 377 -4.34 1.76 -19.70
CA PHE A 377 -4.84 1.72 -18.32
C PHE A 377 -3.87 0.99 -17.39
N ASN A 378 -2.69 1.57 -17.22
CA ASN A 378 -1.62 0.99 -16.41
C ASN A 378 -1.99 0.98 -14.92
N TYR A 379 -1.90 -0.19 -14.27
CA TYR A 379 -2.26 -0.37 -12.86
C TYR A 379 -1.15 0.05 -11.87
N PHE A 380 0.12 0.08 -12.28
CA PHE A 380 1.26 0.36 -11.39
C PHE A 380 1.15 1.67 -10.59
N PRO A 381 0.68 2.80 -11.16
CA PRO A 381 0.49 4.03 -10.40
C PRO A 381 -0.51 3.89 -9.24
N TYR A 382 -1.60 3.17 -9.47
CA TYR A 382 -2.63 2.94 -8.46
C TYR A 382 -2.11 2.08 -7.33
N GLU A 383 -1.39 1.02 -7.67
CA GLU A 383 -0.75 0.12 -6.73
C GLU A 383 0.24 0.85 -5.82
N ARG A 384 1.13 1.66 -6.40
CA ARG A 384 2.12 2.44 -5.66
C ARG A 384 1.49 3.50 -4.78
N LEU A 385 0.43 4.17 -5.26
CA LEU A 385 -0.31 5.13 -4.45
C LEU A 385 -1.03 4.44 -3.30
N ALA A 386 -1.65 3.27 -3.53
CA ALA A 386 -2.29 2.49 -2.48
C ALA A 386 -1.30 2.12 -1.37
N LYS A 387 -0.11 1.61 -1.73
CA LYS A 387 0.96 1.32 -0.77
C LYS A 387 1.42 2.55 0.01
N CYS A 388 1.55 3.70 -0.66
CA CYS A 388 1.86 4.98 -0.02
C CYS A 388 0.79 5.39 1.00
N LEU A 389 -0.50 5.30 0.64
CA LEU A 389 -1.62 5.60 1.54
C LEU A 389 -1.70 4.63 2.72
N VAL A 390 -1.46 3.33 2.50
CA VAL A 390 -1.38 2.32 3.58
C VAL A 390 -0.28 2.69 4.56
N LYS A 391 0.92 3.05 4.06
CA LYS A 391 2.05 3.48 4.91
C LYS A 391 1.71 4.72 5.73
N GLN A 392 1.10 5.74 5.12
CA GLN A 392 0.67 6.95 5.84
C GLN A 392 -0.35 6.65 6.93
N LEU A 393 -1.37 5.85 6.61
CA LEU A 393 -2.40 5.46 7.57
C LEU A 393 -1.81 4.71 8.77
N ASN A 394 -0.89 3.77 8.53
CA ASN A 394 -0.17 3.10 9.60
C ASN A 394 0.60 4.09 10.48
N SER A 395 1.32 5.05 9.90
CA SER A 395 2.04 6.07 10.68
C SER A 395 1.12 6.93 11.55
N ILE A 396 -0.09 7.27 11.06
CA ILE A 396 -1.08 8.03 11.82
C ILE A 396 -1.55 7.23 13.04
N TYR A 397 -1.83 5.93 12.89
CA TYR A 397 -2.32 5.08 13.98
C TYR A 397 -1.23 4.65 14.98
N GLU A 398 0.03 4.58 14.55
CA GLU A 398 1.16 4.29 15.45
C GLU A 398 1.48 5.46 16.41
N LYS A 399 1.29 6.70 15.95
CA LYS A 399 1.36 7.90 16.80
C LYS A 399 0.10 7.95 17.66
N ASN A 400 0.18 8.38 18.93
CA ASN A 400 -0.99 8.60 19.78
C ASN A 400 -1.90 9.68 19.16
N SER A 401 -2.79 9.27 18.25
CA SER A 401 -3.46 10.18 17.32
C SER A 401 -4.46 11.07 18.05
N SER A 402 -4.40 12.36 17.74
CA SER A 402 -5.37 13.38 18.08
C SER A 402 -6.67 13.22 17.28
N ASP A 403 -7.76 13.84 17.75
CA ASP A 403 -9.06 13.80 17.04
C ASP A 403 -8.96 14.36 15.60
N SER A 404 -8.12 15.36 15.36
CA SER A 404 -7.87 15.92 14.02
C SER A 404 -7.15 14.92 13.10
N GLU A 405 -6.22 14.13 13.64
CA GLU A 405 -5.52 13.09 12.86
C GLU A 405 -6.46 11.94 12.51
N ILE A 406 -7.45 11.63 13.35
CA ILE A 406 -8.49 10.65 13.06
C ILE A 406 -9.38 11.12 11.89
N GLU A 407 -9.74 12.41 11.80
CA GLU A 407 -10.51 12.93 10.66
C GLU A 407 -9.72 12.85 9.34
N ILE A 408 -8.42 13.17 9.38
CA ILE A 408 -7.52 13.02 8.23
C ILE A 408 -7.46 11.54 7.80
N ALA A 409 -7.30 10.63 8.76
CA ALA A 409 -7.27 9.20 8.48
C ALA A 409 -8.56 8.69 7.81
N ASN A 410 -9.73 9.22 8.19
CA ASN A 410 -10.99 8.86 7.52
C ASN A 410 -11.00 9.27 6.04
N LYS A 411 -10.53 10.49 5.70
CA LYS A 411 -10.42 10.94 4.30
C LYS A 411 -9.43 10.11 3.49
N LEU A 412 -8.31 9.71 4.10
CA LEU A 412 -7.31 8.85 3.47
C LEU A 412 -7.83 7.43 3.25
N LEU A 413 -8.63 6.88 4.18
CA LEU A 413 -9.29 5.59 4.02
C LEU A 413 -10.28 5.58 2.85
N ASP A 414 -11.16 6.58 2.77
CA ASP A 414 -12.11 6.73 1.66
C ASP A 414 -11.39 6.81 0.30
N LYS A 415 -10.24 7.49 0.28
CA LYS A 415 -9.40 7.60 -0.90
C LYS A 415 -8.74 6.27 -1.24
N LEU A 416 -8.16 5.57 -0.26
CA LEU A 416 -7.53 4.26 -0.46
C LEU A 416 -8.53 3.25 -1.05
N GLU A 417 -9.77 3.21 -0.55
CA GLU A 417 -10.82 2.33 -1.07
C GLU A 417 -11.13 2.61 -2.56
N LYS A 418 -11.23 3.88 -2.95
CA LYS A 418 -11.42 4.27 -4.35
C LYS A 418 -10.23 3.87 -5.22
N ILE A 419 -9.00 4.10 -4.74
CA ILE A 419 -7.79 3.74 -5.47
C ILE A 419 -7.70 2.23 -5.68
N ILE A 420 -8.02 1.42 -4.66
CA ILE A 420 -8.03 -0.04 -4.76
C ILE A 420 -9.07 -0.53 -5.77
N THR A 421 -10.25 0.08 -5.80
CA THR A 421 -11.28 -0.27 -6.79
C THR A 421 -10.78 -0.05 -8.23
N GLU A 422 -10.17 1.10 -8.49
CA GLU A 422 -9.60 1.41 -9.81
C GLU A 422 -8.35 0.57 -10.12
N LEU A 423 -7.54 0.23 -9.11
CA LEU A 423 -6.41 -0.69 -9.21
C LEU A 423 -6.85 -2.05 -9.77
N GLU A 424 -7.92 -2.63 -9.23
CA GLU A 424 -8.45 -3.92 -9.68
C GLU A 424 -8.95 -3.87 -11.14
N ILE A 425 -9.65 -2.78 -11.51
CA ILE A 425 -10.13 -2.56 -12.88
C ILE A 425 -8.96 -2.46 -13.87
N ASN A 426 -7.96 -1.64 -13.54
CA ASN A 426 -6.80 -1.43 -14.41
C ASN A 426 -5.90 -2.67 -14.47
N TYR A 427 -5.79 -3.41 -13.35
CA TYR A 427 -5.09 -4.68 -13.31
C TYR A 427 -5.75 -5.69 -14.27
N ALA A 428 -7.09 -5.82 -14.21
CA ALA A 428 -7.83 -6.72 -15.11
C ALA A 428 -7.62 -6.33 -16.58
N TRP A 429 -7.69 -5.03 -16.90
CA TRP A 429 -7.38 -4.55 -18.25
C TRP A 429 -5.96 -4.93 -18.69
N CYS A 430 -4.96 -4.75 -17.83
CA CYS A 430 -3.57 -5.11 -18.14
C CYS A 430 -3.42 -6.61 -18.39
N GLU A 431 -4.03 -7.45 -17.55
CA GLU A 431 -3.99 -8.92 -17.66
C GLU A 431 -4.67 -9.44 -18.93
N GLU A 432 -5.83 -8.87 -19.29
CA GLU A 432 -6.57 -9.17 -20.52
C GLU A 432 -5.81 -8.75 -21.77
N ASN A 433 -5.22 -7.56 -21.76
CA ASN A 433 -4.50 -6.98 -22.90
C ASN A 433 -3.02 -7.38 -22.98
N LYS A 434 -2.55 -8.25 -22.06
CA LYS A 434 -1.16 -8.73 -21.99
C LYS A 434 -0.17 -7.56 -22.00
N PHE A 435 -0.47 -6.57 -21.16
CA PHE A 435 0.23 -5.28 -21.13
C PHE A 435 1.74 -5.43 -20.92
N LEU A 436 2.51 -4.77 -21.79
CA LEU A 436 3.95 -4.61 -21.66
C LEU A 436 4.25 -3.27 -20.98
N ILE A 437 5.16 -3.29 -20.00
CA ILE A 437 5.48 -2.11 -19.17
C ILE A 437 6.18 -1.02 -19.99
N TYR A 438 6.93 -1.40 -21.02
CA TYR A 438 7.63 -0.51 -21.94
C TYR A 438 7.65 -1.15 -23.34
N GLN A 439 7.63 -0.34 -24.40
CA GLN A 439 7.64 -0.83 -25.78
C GLN A 439 8.33 0.16 -26.71
N HIS A 440 9.28 -0.34 -27.51
CA HIS A 440 10.02 0.44 -28.49
C HIS A 440 9.27 0.48 -29.83
N PRO A 441 9.52 1.49 -30.69
CA PRO A 441 9.00 1.50 -32.06
C PRO A 441 9.57 0.35 -32.88
N PHE A 442 8.91 0.00 -33.99
CA PHE A 442 9.16 -1.19 -34.79
C PHE A 442 10.63 -1.29 -35.20
N LYS A 443 11.20 -0.17 -35.70
CA LYS A 443 12.60 -0.10 -36.13
C LYS A 443 13.58 -0.47 -35.01
N GLU A 444 13.33 -0.03 -33.78
CA GLU A 444 14.18 -0.35 -32.62
C GLU A 444 13.93 -1.78 -32.09
N CYS A 445 12.81 -2.41 -32.45
CA CYS A 445 12.50 -3.82 -32.16
C CYS A 445 13.06 -4.81 -33.20
N THR A 446 13.87 -4.35 -34.17
CA THR A 446 14.42 -5.21 -35.23
C THR A 446 15.92 -5.39 -35.10
N PHE A 447 16.39 -6.60 -35.42
CA PHE A 447 17.80 -6.96 -35.42
C PHE A 447 18.22 -7.57 -36.77
N PRO A 448 19.30 -7.10 -37.41
CA PRO A 448 19.76 -7.68 -38.66
C PRO A 448 20.44 -9.04 -38.44
N PHE A 449 19.98 -10.07 -39.15
CA PHE A 449 20.53 -11.42 -39.12
C PHE A 449 20.81 -11.89 -40.54
N SER A 450 21.93 -12.59 -40.75
CA SER A 450 22.29 -13.13 -42.07
C SER A 450 21.70 -14.53 -42.23
N ILE A 451 20.84 -14.73 -43.22
CA ILE A 451 20.31 -16.05 -43.63
C ILE A 451 20.73 -16.29 -45.08
N ASN A 452 21.48 -17.37 -45.35
CA ASN A 452 22.00 -17.73 -46.66
C ASN A 452 22.76 -16.59 -47.36
N GLY A 453 23.43 -15.72 -46.58
CA GLY A 453 24.13 -14.53 -47.07
C GLY A 453 23.25 -13.31 -47.35
N GLU A 454 21.93 -13.40 -47.17
CA GLU A 454 21.01 -12.26 -47.22
C GLU A 454 20.77 -11.67 -45.83
N SER A 455 20.78 -10.34 -45.72
CA SER A 455 20.39 -9.66 -44.47
C SER A 455 18.87 -9.64 -44.32
N VAL A 456 18.39 -10.27 -43.26
CA VAL A 456 16.99 -10.32 -42.83
C VAL A 456 16.85 -9.55 -41.52
N ASN A 457 15.90 -8.62 -41.46
CA ASN A 457 15.55 -8.00 -40.18
C ASN A 457 14.67 -8.96 -39.40
N VAL A 458 15.04 -9.22 -38.15
CA VAL A 458 14.31 -10.10 -37.24
C VAL A 458 13.58 -9.24 -36.23
N PHE A 459 12.26 -9.35 -36.20
CA PHE A 459 11.39 -8.59 -35.31
C PHE A 459 11.17 -9.31 -33.98
N LEU A 460 11.32 -8.54 -32.90
CA LEU A 460 11.15 -8.98 -31.53
C LEU A 460 10.39 -7.91 -30.74
N GLN A 461 9.07 -8.04 -30.61
CA GLN A 461 8.26 -7.02 -29.92
C GLN A 461 8.71 -6.84 -28.48
N SER A 462 9.00 -7.95 -27.79
CA SER A 462 9.31 -7.89 -26.37
C SER A 462 10.78 -7.58 -26.07
N SER A 463 11.63 -7.29 -27.07
CA SER A 463 13.09 -7.14 -26.95
C SER A 463 13.61 -6.54 -25.62
N PHE A 464 13.08 -5.39 -25.23
CA PHE A 464 13.55 -4.59 -24.09
C PHE A 464 12.63 -4.64 -22.87
N VAL A 465 11.80 -5.68 -22.73
CA VAL A 465 10.89 -5.76 -21.58
C VAL A 465 10.82 -7.17 -21.02
N LEU A 466 10.98 -7.27 -19.71
CA LEU A 466 10.73 -8.50 -18.97
C LEU A 466 9.21 -8.69 -18.78
N PRO A 467 8.68 -9.91 -18.98
CA PRO A 467 7.25 -10.17 -18.89
C PRO A 467 6.68 -9.93 -17.48
N THR A 468 5.45 -9.45 -17.42
CA THR A 468 4.72 -9.24 -16.16
C THR A 468 4.31 -10.58 -15.53
N ASN A 469 4.35 -10.67 -14.18
CA ASN A 469 3.91 -11.83 -13.42
C ASN A 469 2.57 -11.54 -12.74
N TYR A 470 1.49 -11.57 -13.53
CA TYR A 470 0.13 -11.29 -13.06
C TYR A 470 -0.30 -12.13 -11.85
N ALA A 471 0.13 -13.39 -11.76
CA ALA A 471 -0.22 -14.24 -10.62
C ALA A 471 0.37 -13.71 -9.30
N GLU A 472 1.59 -13.17 -9.35
CA GLU A 472 2.24 -12.56 -8.20
C GLU A 472 1.65 -11.20 -7.87
N ASP A 473 1.50 -10.33 -8.88
CA ASP A 473 0.93 -9.00 -8.73
C ASP A 473 -0.50 -9.08 -8.13
N ARG A 474 -1.29 -10.10 -8.51
CA ARG A 474 -2.60 -10.37 -7.92
C ARG A 474 -2.54 -10.66 -6.42
N ASN A 475 -1.52 -11.39 -5.96
CA ASN A 475 -1.35 -11.67 -4.53
C ASN A 475 -0.97 -10.41 -3.77
N GLU A 476 -0.18 -9.52 -4.38
CA GLU A 476 0.16 -8.23 -3.81
C GLU A 476 -1.06 -7.31 -3.69
N ILE A 477 -1.92 -7.24 -4.72
CA ILE A 477 -3.20 -6.51 -4.66
C ILE A 477 -4.11 -7.08 -3.56
N LYS A 478 -4.14 -8.41 -3.38
CA LYS A 478 -4.89 -9.02 -2.26
C LYS A 478 -4.34 -8.59 -0.90
N SER A 479 -3.02 -8.53 -0.74
CA SER A 479 -2.39 -8.04 0.50
C SER A 479 -2.79 -6.59 0.81
N ILE A 480 -2.83 -5.72 -0.20
CA ILE A 480 -3.27 -4.32 -0.04
C ILE A 480 -4.76 -4.26 0.40
N ASN A 481 -5.59 -5.14 -0.14
CA ASN A 481 -7.00 -5.27 0.27
C ASN A 481 -7.13 -5.74 1.73
N GLU A 482 -6.31 -6.69 2.16
CA GLU A 482 -6.25 -7.15 3.55
C GLU A 482 -5.83 -6.01 4.49
N ASP A 483 -4.82 -5.21 4.09
CA ASP A 483 -4.40 -4.02 4.82
C ASP A 483 -5.54 -3.00 4.96
N LEU A 484 -6.33 -2.75 3.91
CA LEU A 484 -7.50 -1.86 3.99
C LEU A 484 -8.50 -2.35 5.05
N ILE A 485 -8.79 -3.65 5.10
CA ILE A 485 -9.72 -4.23 6.08
C ILE A 485 -9.18 -4.05 7.51
N LEU A 486 -7.89 -4.30 7.71
CA LEU A 486 -7.22 -4.09 8.98
C LEU A 486 -7.27 -2.61 9.41
N LEU A 487 -6.90 -1.70 8.52
CA LEU A 487 -6.91 -0.25 8.77
C LEU A 487 -8.32 0.27 9.08
N LYS A 488 -9.36 -0.22 8.39
CA LYS A 488 -10.76 0.09 8.72
C LYS A 488 -11.15 -0.39 10.12
N THR A 489 -10.62 -1.54 10.54
CA THR A 489 -10.86 -2.08 11.89
C THR A 489 -10.15 -1.24 12.94
N ILE A 490 -8.88 -0.91 12.72
CA ILE A 490 -8.09 -0.02 13.60
C ILE A 490 -8.78 1.34 13.71
N HIS A 491 -9.22 1.93 12.61
CA HIS A 491 -9.93 3.21 12.60
C HIS A 491 -11.17 3.21 13.50
N LYS A 492 -12.00 2.16 13.38
CA LYS A 492 -13.20 2.00 14.24
C LYS A 492 -12.83 1.90 15.71
N LEU A 493 -11.77 1.17 16.05
CA LEU A 493 -11.28 1.07 17.42
C LEU A 493 -10.81 2.43 17.95
N HIS A 494 -10.09 3.22 17.16
CA HIS A 494 -9.67 4.57 17.55
C HIS A 494 -10.87 5.50 17.81
N ILE A 495 -11.92 5.44 16.97
CA ILE A 495 -13.17 6.19 17.20
C ILE A 495 -13.85 5.74 18.50
N SER A 496 -13.92 4.43 18.77
CA SER A 496 -14.50 3.92 20.02
C SER A 496 -13.70 4.38 21.24
N ILE A 497 -12.37 4.30 21.19
CA ILE A 497 -11.48 4.73 22.27
C ILE A 497 -11.54 6.25 22.49
N SER A 498 -11.61 7.06 21.43
CA SER A 498 -11.72 8.52 21.57
C SER A 498 -13.05 8.90 22.25
N LYS A 499 -14.14 8.22 21.89
CA LYS A 499 -15.43 8.36 22.57
C LYS A 499 -15.34 7.99 24.05
N GLU A 500 -14.77 6.84 24.38
CA GLU A 500 -14.58 6.41 25.78
C GLU A 500 -13.69 7.39 26.57
N LYS A 501 -12.59 7.89 25.98
CA LYS A 501 -11.74 8.91 26.61
C LYS A 501 -12.51 10.19 26.95
N LYS A 502 -13.42 10.60 26.06
CA LYS A 502 -14.28 11.77 26.29
C LYS A 502 -15.26 11.51 27.44
N GLU A 503 -15.94 10.37 27.45
CA GLU A 503 -16.85 9.96 28.51
C GLU A 503 -16.14 9.84 29.88
N ILE A 504 -14.92 9.28 29.90
CA ILE A 504 -14.07 9.20 31.11
C ILE A 504 -13.67 10.60 31.60
N LYS A 505 -13.34 11.52 30.68
CA LYS A 505 -12.97 12.90 31.04
C LYS A 505 -14.15 13.64 31.66
N GLU A 506 -15.34 13.52 31.06
CA GLU A 506 -16.59 14.08 31.58
C GLU A 506 -16.89 13.54 32.98
N THR A 507 -16.83 12.21 33.15
CA THR A 507 -17.02 11.56 34.46
C THR A 507 -15.98 12.02 35.49
N LYS A 508 -14.71 12.18 35.09
CA LYS A 508 -13.64 12.65 35.97
C LYS A 508 -13.87 14.09 36.44
N ASP A 509 -14.37 14.94 35.56
CA ASP A 509 -14.70 16.33 35.89
C ASP A 509 -15.91 16.39 36.86
N GLU A 510 -16.93 15.56 36.66
CA GLU A 510 -18.06 15.40 37.61
C GLU A 510 -17.62 14.88 38.98
N VAL A 511 -16.72 13.89 39.02
CA VAL A 511 -16.15 13.36 40.27
C VAL A 511 -15.35 14.44 41.00
N LYS A 512 -14.57 15.25 40.26
CA LYS A 512 -13.81 16.36 40.84
C LYS A 512 -14.73 17.43 41.42
N GLU A 513 -15.82 17.77 40.72
CA GLU A 513 -16.83 18.70 41.22
C GLU A 513 -17.49 18.17 42.50
N THR A 514 -17.87 16.88 42.50
CA THR A 514 -18.48 16.22 43.66
C THR A 514 -17.54 16.18 44.86
N LYS A 515 -16.26 15.86 44.64
CA LYS A 515 -15.24 15.89 45.69
C LYS A 515 -15.10 17.29 46.29
N ASN A 516 -15.06 18.34 45.47
CA ASN A 516 -14.99 19.71 45.96
C ASN A 516 -16.21 20.09 46.82
N LYS A 517 -17.42 19.65 46.44
CA LYS A 517 -18.64 19.85 47.25
C LYS A 517 -18.57 19.10 48.59
N LEU A 518 -18.01 17.89 48.58
CA LEU A 518 -17.83 17.08 49.79
C LEU A 518 -16.81 17.72 50.75
N ASP A 519 -15.66 18.16 50.23
CA ASP A 519 -14.63 18.86 51.02
C ASP A 519 -15.17 20.16 51.65
N GLN A 520 -16.06 20.89 50.94
CA GLN A 520 -16.75 22.05 51.49
C GLN A 520 -17.74 21.67 52.61
N SER A 521 -18.49 20.58 52.42
CA SER A 521 -19.41 20.06 53.43
C SER A 521 -18.68 19.60 54.70
N ASP A 522 -17.55 18.90 54.55
CA ASP A 522 -16.77 18.40 55.69
C ASP A 522 -16.17 19.55 56.52
N LYS A 523 -15.66 20.61 55.87
CA LYS A 523 -15.25 21.84 56.57
C LYS A 523 -16.39 22.44 57.38
N ARG A 524 -17.59 22.54 56.79
CA ARG A 524 -18.77 23.05 57.49
C ARG A 524 -19.16 22.19 58.70
N ASN A 525 -19.09 20.87 58.56
CA ASN A 525 -19.39 19.96 59.65
C ASN A 525 -18.39 20.09 60.81
N ILE A 526 -17.10 20.28 60.51
CA ILE A 526 -16.05 20.54 61.52
C ILE A 526 -16.30 21.87 62.25
N GLU A 527 -16.69 22.92 61.52
CA GLU A 527 -17.02 24.23 62.11
C GLU A 527 -18.22 24.15 63.07
N ILE A 528 -19.31 23.49 62.64
CA ILE A 528 -20.50 23.27 63.47
C ILE A 528 -20.15 22.47 64.74
N LEU A 529 -19.37 21.39 64.59
CA LEU A 529 -18.97 20.54 65.72
C LEU A 529 -18.09 21.32 66.72
N SER A 530 -17.22 22.20 66.23
CA SER A 530 -16.36 23.04 67.06
C SER A 530 -17.17 24.03 67.90
N ILE A 531 -18.19 24.67 67.29
CA ILE A 531 -19.08 25.60 67.99
C ILE A 531 -19.97 24.86 69.00
N PHE A 532 -20.50 23.69 68.63
CA PHE A 532 -21.28 22.85 69.55
C PHE A 532 -20.46 22.44 70.77
N SER A 533 -19.19 22.05 70.56
CA SER A 533 -18.26 21.74 71.66
C SER A 533 -18.05 22.94 72.59
N ALA A 534 -17.89 24.14 72.03
CA ALA A 534 -17.76 25.38 72.81
C ALA A 534 -18.99 25.67 73.67
N ILE A 535 -20.20 25.42 73.16
CA ILE A 535 -21.46 25.56 73.91
C ILE A 535 -21.50 24.61 75.10
N VAL A 536 -21.17 23.34 74.90
CA VAL A 536 -21.18 22.34 75.98
C VAL A 536 -20.17 22.70 77.08
N VAL A 537 -18.96 23.11 76.71
CA VAL A 537 -17.94 23.58 77.67
C VAL A 537 -18.41 24.83 78.41
N PHE A 538 -19.00 25.80 77.70
CA PHE A 538 -19.55 27.00 78.33
C PHE A 538 -20.69 26.67 79.32
N ALA A 539 -21.63 25.82 78.94
CA ALA A 539 -22.76 25.43 79.78
C ALA A 539 -22.32 24.63 81.02
N THR A 540 -21.34 23.76 80.88
CA THR A 540 -20.80 22.98 82.01
C THR A 540 -19.96 23.83 82.97
N ALA A 541 -19.17 24.78 82.46
CA ALA A 541 -18.41 25.70 83.30
C ALA A 541 -19.31 26.68 84.06
N THR A 542 -20.36 27.18 83.42
CA THR A 542 -21.31 28.10 84.05
C THR A 542 -22.25 27.41 85.02
N THR A 543 -22.62 26.14 84.80
CA THR A 543 -23.46 25.42 85.77
C THR A 543 -22.76 25.25 87.13
N GLN A 544 -21.43 25.18 87.15
CA GLN A 544 -20.62 25.15 88.37
C GLN A 544 -20.68 26.45 89.20
N LEU A 545 -21.14 27.56 88.61
CA LEU A 545 -21.25 28.85 89.30
C LEU A 545 -22.58 29.02 90.06
N PHE A 546 -23.61 28.23 89.76
CA PHE A 546 -24.93 28.33 90.42
C PHE A 546 -24.91 28.22 91.94
N PRO A 547 -24.14 27.32 92.57
CA PRO A 547 -24.14 27.17 94.04
C PRO A 547 -23.65 28.41 94.79
N PHE A 548 -22.94 29.33 94.12
CA PHE A 548 -22.38 30.54 94.73
C PHE A 548 -23.39 31.69 94.80
N ILE A 549 -24.56 31.57 94.17
CA ILE A 549 -25.57 32.61 94.11
C ILE A 549 -26.58 32.44 95.24
N LYS A 550 -26.54 33.35 96.22
CA LYS A 550 -27.34 33.24 97.45
C LYS A 550 -28.62 34.09 97.46
N SER A 551 -28.82 34.96 96.46
CA SER A 551 -29.99 35.85 96.36
C SER A 551 -30.87 35.51 95.16
N THR A 552 -32.19 35.66 95.32
CA THR A 552 -33.17 35.45 94.24
C THR A 552 -32.98 36.42 93.07
N SER A 553 -32.60 37.68 93.37
CA SER A 553 -32.27 38.68 92.34
C SER A 553 -30.98 38.35 91.58
N GLY A 554 -29.95 37.86 92.26
CA GLY A 554 -28.70 37.43 91.62
C GLY A 554 -28.89 36.17 90.76
N ALA A 555 -29.77 35.26 91.17
CA ALA A 555 -30.11 34.07 90.38
C ALA A 555 -30.84 34.45 89.08
N LEU A 556 -31.73 35.44 89.14
CA LEU A 556 -32.42 35.96 87.96
C LEU A 556 -31.44 36.62 86.97
N GLN A 557 -30.53 37.47 87.46
CA GLN A 557 -29.50 38.10 86.64
C GLN A 557 -28.57 37.06 85.98
N PHE A 558 -28.16 36.05 86.75
CA PHE A 558 -27.35 34.96 86.23
C PHE A 558 -28.07 34.16 85.14
N MET A 559 -29.34 33.80 85.36
CA MET A 559 -30.16 33.09 84.36
C MET A 559 -30.32 33.91 83.08
N LEU A 560 -30.47 35.23 83.18
CA LEU A 560 -30.56 36.13 82.03
C LEU A 560 -29.25 36.21 81.26
N VAL A 561 -28.11 36.39 81.93
CA VAL A 561 -26.79 36.42 81.28
C VAL A 561 -26.45 35.06 80.66
N PHE A 562 -26.77 33.97 81.35
CA PHE A 562 -26.57 32.61 80.84
C PHE A 562 -27.41 32.34 79.58
N SER A 563 -28.70 32.70 79.61
CA SER A 563 -29.60 32.56 78.46
C SER A 563 -29.18 33.45 77.30
N PHE A 564 -28.73 34.67 77.58
CA PHE A 564 -28.21 35.61 76.58
C PHE A 564 -26.93 35.07 75.91
N SER A 565 -26.00 34.51 76.67
CA SER A 565 -24.80 33.87 76.13
C SER A 565 -25.12 32.66 75.24
N LEU A 566 -26.04 31.78 75.67
CA LEU A 566 -26.53 30.67 74.86
C LEU A 566 -27.19 31.17 73.56
N CYS A 567 -27.98 32.24 73.65
CA CYS A 567 -28.58 32.88 72.49
C CYS A 567 -27.52 33.42 71.52
N SER A 568 -26.42 33.99 72.04
CA SER A 568 -25.27 34.41 71.24
C SER A 568 -24.61 33.23 70.50
N PHE A 569 -24.46 32.07 71.13
CA PHE A 569 -23.93 30.88 70.46
C PHE A 569 -24.85 30.36 69.36
N VAL A 570 -26.17 30.33 69.62
CA VAL A 570 -27.17 29.94 68.61
C VAL A 570 -27.15 30.92 67.43
N LEU A 571 -26.98 32.21 67.67
CA LEU A 571 -26.79 33.23 66.64
C LEU A 571 -25.53 32.99 65.80
N VAL A 572 -24.42 32.62 66.43
CA VAL A 572 -23.17 32.29 65.73
C VAL A 572 -23.34 31.03 64.86
N ILE A 573 -23.99 29.98 65.37
CA ILE A 573 -24.32 28.78 64.56
C ILE A 573 -25.22 29.17 63.39
N TRP A 574 -26.26 29.96 63.65
CA TRP A 574 -27.22 30.41 62.63
C TRP A 574 -26.57 31.27 61.54
N LEU A 575 -25.58 32.10 61.88
CA LEU A 575 -24.79 32.86 60.91
C LEU A 575 -23.84 31.96 60.10
N ILE A 576 -23.12 31.03 60.73
CA ILE A 576 -22.13 30.18 60.05
C ILE A 576 -22.79 29.13 59.16
N THR A 577 -23.97 28.62 59.55
CA THR A 577 -24.70 27.63 58.74
C THR A 577 -25.28 28.18 57.44
N ARG A 578 -25.30 29.51 57.25
CA ARG A 578 -26.02 30.17 56.15
C ARG A 578 -25.11 31.04 55.28
N GLU A 579 -24.19 30.41 54.54
CA GLU A 579 -23.18 31.13 53.76
C GLU A 579 -23.72 31.77 52.45
N SER A 580 -24.78 31.23 51.84
CA SER A 580 -25.26 31.69 50.51
C SER A 580 -25.95 33.05 50.49
N GLU A 581 -26.45 33.52 51.64
CA GLU A 581 -27.21 34.77 51.76
C GLU A 581 -26.43 35.91 52.45
N ILE A 582 -25.23 35.68 52.99
CA ILE A 582 -24.45 36.74 53.65
C ILE A 582 -23.80 37.68 52.61
N ARG A 583 -23.48 37.19 51.41
CA ARG A 583 -22.87 38.00 50.34
C ARG A 583 -23.85 38.92 49.61
N LYS A 584 -25.15 38.65 49.68
CA LYS A 584 -26.22 39.50 49.13
C LYS A 584 -27.17 39.77 50.29
N LEU A 585 -27.14 40.98 50.88
CA LEU A 585 -27.88 41.47 52.07
C LEU A 585 -29.43 41.35 52.03
N ASP A 586 -29.98 40.35 51.34
CA ASP A 586 -31.38 39.97 51.23
C ASP A 586 -31.82 39.09 52.43
N PHE A 587 -31.60 39.58 53.65
CA PHE A 587 -32.23 38.96 54.81
C PHE A 587 -33.73 39.28 54.83
N PRO A 588 -34.61 38.30 55.12
CA PRO A 588 -36.00 38.56 55.46
C PRO A 588 -36.11 39.60 56.58
N ILE A 589 -37.10 40.50 56.51
CA ILE A 589 -37.28 41.62 57.48
C ILE A 589 -37.29 41.14 58.93
N LEU A 590 -37.87 39.97 59.19
CA LEU A 590 -37.89 39.32 60.52
C LEU A 590 -36.48 39.05 61.08
N HIS A 591 -35.54 38.64 60.24
CA HIS A 591 -34.16 38.35 60.67
C HIS A 591 -33.35 39.63 60.93
N LYS A 592 -33.55 40.67 60.10
CA LYS A 592 -32.96 42.00 60.35
C LYS A 592 -33.46 42.58 61.67
N SER A 593 -34.75 42.42 61.95
CA SER A 593 -35.38 42.83 63.21
C SER A 593 -34.80 42.06 64.41
N PHE A 594 -34.63 40.74 64.30
CA PHE A 594 -34.05 39.92 65.36
C PHE A 594 -32.59 40.29 65.68
N LEU A 595 -31.75 40.49 64.65
CA LEU A 595 -30.35 40.89 64.83
C LEU A 595 -30.25 42.29 65.45
N ALA A 596 -31.08 43.24 64.98
CA ALA A 596 -31.14 44.60 65.54
C ALA A 596 -31.60 44.58 67.00
N ALA A 597 -32.60 43.77 67.35
CA ALA A 597 -33.06 43.59 68.73
C ALA A 597 -31.97 43.00 69.63
N PHE A 598 -31.21 42.00 69.14
CA PHE A 598 -30.11 41.42 69.90
C PHE A 598 -28.99 42.43 70.17
N ILE A 599 -28.60 43.22 69.17
CA ILE A 599 -27.63 44.32 69.32
C ILE A 599 -28.14 45.36 70.32
N LEU A 600 -29.41 45.74 70.22
CA LEU A 600 -30.04 46.70 71.15
C LEU A 600 -30.00 46.18 72.59
N ILE A 601 -30.34 44.91 72.82
CA ILE A 601 -30.27 44.26 74.14
C ILE A 601 -28.83 44.23 74.65
N THR A 602 -27.85 43.96 73.79
CA THR A 602 -26.43 43.97 74.15
C THR A 602 -25.99 45.35 74.63
N ILE A 603 -26.43 46.41 73.93
CA ILE A 603 -26.13 47.80 74.29
C ILE A 603 -26.78 48.16 75.63
N ILE A 604 -28.04 47.75 75.85
CA ILE A 604 -28.77 47.99 77.10
C ILE A 604 -28.08 47.29 78.29
N LEU A 605 -27.76 46.01 78.15
CA LEU A 605 -27.04 45.24 79.19
C LEU A 605 -25.64 45.81 79.45
N GLY A 606 -24.94 46.26 78.41
CA GLY A 606 -23.65 46.93 78.52
C GLY A 606 -23.75 48.27 79.28
N LEU A 607 -24.77 49.07 78.97
CA LEU A 607 -25.04 50.32 79.67
C LEU A 607 -25.44 50.08 81.14
N GLU A 608 -26.29 49.10 81.45
CA GLU A 608 -26.59 48.73 82.84
C GLU A 608 -25.33 48.31 83.60
N SER A 609 -24.46 47.50 83.00
CA SER A 609 -23.18 47.11 83.63
C SER A 609 -22.23 48.29 83.85
N TYR A 610 -22.30 49.31 83.00
CA TYR A 610 -21.48 50.53 83.10
C TYR A 610 -22.02 51.50 84.16
N TYR A 611 -23.35 51.62 84.27
CA TYR A 611 -24.03 52.45 85.28
C TYR A 611 -24.07 51.78 86.67
N PHE A 612 -24.05 50.45 86.74
CA PHE A 612 -23.91 49.67 87.99
C PHE A 612 -22.44 49.58 88.43
N LYS A 613 -21.77 50.74 88.50
CA LYS A 613 -20.44 50.88 89.07
C LYS A 613 -20.58 51.56 90.43
N GLU A 614 -20.90 50.78 91.47
CA GLU A 614 -20.86 51.30 92.84
C GLU A 614 -19.43 51.77 93.20
N PRO A 615 -19.24 53.00 93.69
CA PRO A 615 -17.92 53.51 94.07
C PRO A 615 -17.32 52.88 95.34
N ASN A 616 -18.08 52.07 96.07
CA ASN A 616 -17.70 51.64 97.43
C ASN A 616 -17.29 50.17 97.58
N LEU A 617 -17.35 49.35 96.52
CA LEU A 617 -16.80 47.99 96.56
C LEU A 617 -15.28 47.95 96.31
N MET A 618 -14.70 48.96 95.65
CA MET A 618 -13.26 48.99 95.34
C MET A 618 -12.35 49.27 96.54
N LYS A 619 -12.83 49.99 97.58
CA LYS A 619 -12.04 50.18 98.82
C LYS A 619 -12.04 48.95 99.73
N GLU A 620 -13.11 48.17 99.72
CA GLU A 620 -13.21 46.91 100.47
C GLU A 620 -12.58 45.73 99.71
N ILE A 621 -12.57 45.77 98.36
CA ILE A 621 -11.82 44.81 97.53
C ILE A 621 -10.31 45.12 97.55
N GLU A 622 -9.86 46.38 97.68
CA GLU A 622 -8.43 46.67 97.87
C GLU A 622 -7.91 46.25 99.25
N SER A 623 -8.68 46.44 100.33
CA SER A 623 -8.28 45.92 101.65
C SER A 623 -8.33 44.38 101.70
N ASN A 624 -9.36 43.75 101.12
CA ASN A 624 -9.46 42.29 101.03
C ASN A 624 -8.49 41.68 99.99
N LYS A 625 -8.04 42.43 98.96
CA LYS A 625 -6.92 42.02 98.09
C LYS A 625 -5.60 42.06 98.83
N ILE A 626 -5.34 43.07 99.66
CA ILE A 626 -4.11 43.15 100.45
C ILE A 626 -4.06 41.99 101.45
N ASP A 627 -5.17 41.64 102.08
CA ASP A 627 -5.22 40.49 103.01
C ASP A 627 -5.19 39.13 102.30
N SER A 628 -5.85 38.98 101.14
CA SER A 628 -5.75 37.73 100.35
C SER A 628 -4.39 37.58 99.64
N ILE A 629 -3.73 38.66 99.23
CA ILE A 629 -2.35 38.63 98.73
C ILE A 629 -1.39 38.31 99.87
N ASN A 630 -1.60 38.84 101.08
CA ASN A 630 -0.80 38.47 102.25
C ASN A 630 -1.01 37.00 102.66
N ILE A 631 -2.24 36.48 102.59
CA ILE A 631 -2.55 35.06 102.86
C ILE A 631 -2.03 34.15 101.74
N VAL A 632 -2.08 34.57 100.47
CA VAL A 632 -1.50 33.82 99.33
C VAL A 632 0.02 33.89 99.34
N ASN A 633 0.63 34.98 99.80
CA ASN A 633 2.07 35.10 99.99
C ASN A 633 2.54 34.31 101.23
N LEU A 634 1.77 34.29 102.33
CA LEU A 634 2.02 33.40 103.48
C LEU A 634 1.82 31.92 103.11
N LYS A 635 0.80 31.58 102.30
CA LYS A 635 0.61 30.23 101.75
C LYS A 635 1.70 29.87 100.75
N ARG A 636 2.12 30.77 99.85
CA ARG A 636 3.25 30.53 98.93
C ARG A 636 4.58 30.42 99.68
N ALA A 637 4.79 31.18 100.76
CA ALA A 637 5.94 31.00 101.65
C ALA A 637 5.89 29.61 102.31
N HIS A 638 4.74 29.20 102.86
CA HIS A 638 4.55 27.85 103.40
C HIS A 638 4.67 26.73 102.35
N THR A 639 4.21 26.96 101.11
CA THR A 639 4.28 25.97 100.01
C THR A 639 5.69 25.91 99.42
N SER A 640 6.41 27.04 99.40
CA SER A 640 7.83 27.13 99.04
C SER A 640 8.70 26.46 100.10
N ASP A 641 8.41 26.65 101.38
CA ASP A 641 9.11 25.97 102.48
C ASP A 641 8.75 24.49 102.52
N SER A 642 7.50 24.10 102.22
CA SER A 642 7.13 22.69 102.06
C SER A 642 7.78 22.06 100.83
N LEU A 643 7.88 22.77 99.69
CA LEU A 643 8.63 22.33 98.50
C LEU A 643 10.12 22.26 98.76
N ARG A 644 10.71 23.17 99.55
CA ARG A 644 12.10 23.10 99.99
C ARG A 644 12.34 21.91 100.90
N ILE A 645 11.44 21.64 101.86
CA ILE A 645 11.50 20.47 102.74
C ILE A 645 11.29 19.18 101.92
N GLN A 646 10.40 19.18 100.93
CA GLN A 646 10.14 18.02 100.06
C GLN A 646 11.27 17.79 99.06
N LEU A 647 11.91 18.86 98.55
CA LEU A 647 13.14 18.77 97.75
C LEU A 647 14.35 18.34 98.59
N LEU A 648 14.48 18.82 99.84
CA LEU A 648 15.49 18.33 100.79
C LEU A 648 15.26 16.85 101.12
N ASN A 649 14.01 16.45 101.38
CA ASN A 649 13.66 15.05 101.61
C ASN A 649 13.89 14.20 100.37
N ASN A 650 13.51 14.64 99.17
CA ASN A 650 13.81 13.92 97.92
C ASN A 650 15.32 13.88 97.59
N ARG A 651 16.09 14.88 98.02
CA ARG A 651 17.56 14.89 97.89
C ARG A 651 18.22 13.97 98.91
N ILE A 652 17.69 13.88 100.13
CA ILE A 652 18.08 12.88 101.14
C ILE A 652 17.68 11.48 100.67
N ASP A 653 16.52 11.32 100.04
CA ASP A 653 15.98 10.03 99.58
C ASP A 653 16.62 9.54 98.26
N SER A 654 17.13 10.46 97.44
CA SER A 654 18.00 10.11 96.30
C SER A 654 19.45 9.84 96.73
N LEU A 655 19.96 10.52 97.76
CA LEU A 655 21.24 10.18 98.39
C LEU A 655 21.18 8.83 99.14
N SER A 656 20.04 8.46 99.73
CA SER A 656 19.84 7.15 100.36
C SER A 656 19.67 6.01 99.33
N LYS A 657 19.05 6.28 98.18
CA LYS A 657 18.92 5.33 97.05
C LYS A 657 20.21 5.13 96.24
N ILE A 658 21.20 6.01 96.34
CA ILE A 658 22.55 5.80 95.80
C ILE A 658 23.37 4.82 96.67
N ILE A 659 22.94 4.55 97.91
CA ILE A 659 23.70 3.74 98.87
C ILE A 659 23.24 2.26 98.93
N VAL A 660 22.16 1.84 98.24
CA VAL A 660 21.71 0.43 98.31
C VAL A 660 21.25 -0.12 96.94
N LYS A 661 22.16 -0.84 96.25
CA LYS A 661 21.85 -1.84 95.19
C LYS A 661 21.75 -3.23 95.83
N PRO A 662 20.92 -4.14 95.29
CA PRO A 662 21.51 -5.31 94.63
C PRO A 662 20.78 -5.84 93.36
N SER A 663 21.57 -6.69 92.68
CA SER A 663 21.54 -7.41 91.37
C SER A 663 20.33 -8.29 90.95
N PRO A 664 20.36 -8.86 89.70
CA PRO A 664 19.21 -9.20 88.82
C PRO A 664 18.94 -10.72 88.59
N GLY A 665 17.90 -11.01 87.78
CA GLY A 665 17.63 -12.28 87.06
C GLY A 665 16.12 -12.40 86.77
N LEU A 666 15.57 -13.06 85.74
CA LEU A 666 15.99 -13.87 84.60
C LEU A 666 14.66 -14.11 83.83
N ASP A 667 14.61 -14.00 82.50
CA ASP A 667 13.44 -14.41 81.72
C ASP A 667 13.85 -15.29 80.53
N SER A 668 13.23 -16.47 80.43
CA SER A 668 13.38 -17.43 79.35
C SER A 668 12.03 -18.04 78.97
N SER A 669 11.68 -17.86 77.69
CA SER A 669 11.11 -18.86 76.76
C SER A 669 9.83 -19.66 77.09
N SER A 670 8.88 -19.55 76.14
CA SER A 670 8.27 -20.64 75.34
C SER A 670 6.86 -21.17 75.66
N VAL A 671 5.97 -20.99 74.67
CA VAL A 671 5.26 -22.03 73.88
C VAL A 671 4.04 -22.77 74.47
N ASN A 672 2.96 -22.69 73.65
CA ASN A 672 1.89 -23.64 73.32
C ASN A 672 0.57 -23.79 74.09
N SER A 673 -0.47 -23.75 73.23
CA SER A 673 -1.63 -24.63 73.09
C SER A 673 -2.78 -24.60 74.11
N ASN A 674 -3.91 -24.14 73.58
CA ASN A 674 -5.24 -24.80 73.50
C ASN A 674 -5.93 -25.39 74.73
N ASN A 675 -7.22 -25.02 74.78
CA ASN A 675 -8.38 -25.73 75.31
C ASN A 675 -8.58 -25.75 76.83
N HIS A 676 -9.53 -24.95 77.28
CA HIS A 676 -10.85 -25.48 77.65
C HIS A 676 -11.97 -24.51 77.32
#